data_AF-A0A844VXK5-F1
#
_entry.id   AF-A0A844VXK5-F1
#
_cell.length_a   1.000
_cell.length_b   1.000
_cell.length_c   1.000
_cell.angle_alpha   90.00
_cell.angle_beta   90.00
_cell.angle_gamma   90.00
#
_symmetry.space_group_name_H-M   'P 1'
#
loop_
_entity.id
_entity.type
_entity.pdbx_description
1 polymer ?
#
loop_
_entity_poly.entity_id
_entity_poly.type
_entity_poly.pdbx_seq_one_letter_code
_entity_poly.pdbx_strand_id
1 'polypeptide(L)'
;MHLLAATPGSHDDGQEPVDIGQTPADLVVISAADTELAALSEARAAGDGALSLRLANLTHLRHPMSVDLHLDQCATGSRMVVARLLGGAGYWRYGLDQFSARLHEAGVPFAALPGDDNPDAELRALSTVPDADYDRLWSYLVEGGPENAANFLAHARHMLDGAEPPAPPRPLLRAGLYWPGASQPDLATLRAQWPEGAPVVPIVFYRALVQGAGLNPINRLVKALLRAGLAPMPVFVASLKDPVSAATLDHLFTQAAPALILNCTAFATGTPHQGDTGSGNPLTAASANAAPVLQVVLSGGSEEAWASGLTGLSARDIAMNVALPEVDGRLLSRAISFKDEAYFDEATQCPIATYRAQGDRIAFVAELARNWTRLRQTPAPDRRVALILANYPNKDGRLANGVGLDTPASTVETLRLLAAGGYRVENAPANSDALMQAILAGPTNWLTDRATRAGGVSYPLADYEKHFANLPWEVKQRITDRWGEARQDPFISSQKLPPEGRSPSAPDAAEPCFKLSILTHGNVVIGIQPARGYNIDPTETYHSPDLVPPHHYLAFYFWLRHHWGAHAVVHMGKHGNLEWLPGKALALSETCLPEAVLGPMPHVYPFIVNDPGEGTQAKRRAQAVIVDHLTPPLTRAESYGPMRDLEALVDEYYEAAGVDPRRIEHLRREILSLTTATGLDKDAGLTGQDSEGDLAKLDAFLCELKEAQIRDGLHVFGQSPQGSLARDLAIALTRIPRGDGKGADAALPRALAADMGLAFDPLDCDMAAPWDGARPAALADIDPSPWRSQGDTVERLELLAQSLVDGATPPGPASQAVLDGIGASVRPTIAACGPAEGAGLLTALKGQFVAPAPSGAPTRGRLDTLPTGRNFYSVDSRAVPTPTAWALGWKSANLLIETHLQKQGDWPRALLLTAWGTANMRTGGDDIAQALALMGVKPQWDSANRRVTGFEILPLSILGRPRVDVTLRISGFFRDAFPQLIALVDRAARAVQALEEPEDMNPAAARTRAGEPATRVYGSKPGAYGAGLQALIDERGWSDKADLAEAYLQWGSYAYAAEREGEADRTGFETRLKQAEAIVQNQDNREHDLLDSDDYYQFEGGAAAAVATLQGQDRPIYHNDHSRPERPVIRTLDEEISRVLRSRVVNPKWIAGMKRHGYKGAFEIAATVDYLFAFAATTGAVQNHHFDLVEEAFLKDEETRDFIAEHNPAALREIAERLQEAIERNLWTPRSNSARQRIAGLL
;
A
#
# COMPACT_ATOMS: atom_id res chain seq x y z
N MET A 1 42.27 -12.04 -17.97
CA MET A 1 41.60 -10.86 -17.39
C MET A 1 41.34 -9.92 -18.57
N HIS A 2 40.09 -9.78 -18.99
CA HIS A 2 39.71 -8.95 -20.13
C HIS A 2 39.53 -7.51 -19.64
N LEU A 3 40.21 -6.54 -20.25
CA LEU A 3 39.90 -5.12 -20.05
C LEU A 3 38.52 -4.86 -20.67
N LEU A 4 37.58 -4.39 -19.87
CA LEU A 4 36.30 -3.94 -20.38
C LEU A 4 36.47 -2.55 -21.01
N ALA A 5 35.85 -2.34 -22.17
CA ALA A 5 35.63 -0.99 -22.65
C ALA A 5 34.67 -0.29 -21.67
N ALA A 6 34.91 0.98 -21.37
CA ALA A 6 33.98 1.78 -20.58
C ALA A 6 32.59 1.69 -21.22
N THR A 7 31.66 1.01 -20.54
CA THR A 7 30.27 0.88 -20.99
C THR A 7 29.47 1.95 -20.26
N PRO A 8 28.94 2.96 -20.96
CA PRO A 8 28.24 4.06 -20.29
C PRO A 8 26.95 3.58 -19.62
N GLY A 9 26.63 4.14 -18.45
CA GLY A 9 25.36 3.87 -17.74
C GLY A 9 25.31 2.56 -16.94
N SER A 10 26.35 1.72 -16.95
CA SER A 10 26.43 0.56 -16.06
C SER A 10 26.75 0.99 -14.63
N HIS A 11 25.93 0.57 -13.66
CA HIS A 11 26.28 0.65 -12.24
C HIS A 11 27.37 -0.38 -11.93
N ASP A 12 28.63 -0.04 -12.18
CA ASP A 12 29.80 -0.79 -11.71
C ASP A 12 30.28 -0.17 -10.39
N ASP A 13 30.54 -1.02 -9.38
CA ASP A 13 31.07 -0.63 -8.07
C ASP A 13 32.53 -0.13 -8.14
N GLY A 14 33.11 -0.08 -9.35
CA GLY A 14 34.46 0.41 -9.63
C GLY A 14 35.54 -0.60 -9.27
N GLN A 15 35.17 -1.88 -9.17
CA GLN A 15 36.08 -2.98 -8.85
C GLN A 15 36.77 -3.53 -10.10
N GLU A 16 36.23 -3.31 -11.29
CA GLU A 16 36.82 -3.78 -12.53
C GLU A 16 37.65 -2.67 -13.23
N PRO A 17 38.77 -3.04 -13.88
CA PRO A 17 39.58 -2.10 -14.62
C PRO A 17 38.94 -1.71 -15.96
N VAL A 18 38.94 -0.41 -16.24
CA VAL A 18 38.29 0.20 -17.40
C VAL A 18 39.29 1.07 -18.15
N ASP A 19 39.38 0.88 -19.47
CA ASP A 19 40.07 1.84 -20.36
C ASP A 19 39.06 2.87 -20.86
N ILE A 20 39.31 4.15 -20.58
CA ILE A 20 38.45 5.26 -21.01
C ILE A 20 38.82 5.83 -22.39
N GLY A 21 39.95 5.40 -22.99
CA GLY A 21 40.29 5.69 -24.38
C GLY A 21 40.49 7.16 -24.73
N GLN A 22 40.82 8.01 -23.75
CA GLN A 22 41.03 9.44 -23.99
C GLN A 22 42.43 9.74 -24.52
N THR A 23 42.53 10.69 -25.45
CA THR A 23 43.80 11.23 -25.95
C THR A 23 44.18 12.51 -25.22
N PRO A 24 45.47 12.91 -25.21
CA PRO A 24 45.90 14.16 -24.58
C PRO A 24 45.17 15.41 -25.11
N ALA A 25 45.08 16.44 -24.26
CA ALA A 25 44.44 17.72 -24.57
C ALA A 25 45.09 18.91 -23.81
N ASP A 26 44.63 20.13 -24.07
CA ASP A 26 45.08 21.32 -23.34
C ASP A 26 44.64 21.25 -21.86
N LEU A 27 43.41 20.82 -21.60
CA LEU A 27 42.87 20.67 -20.25
C LEU A 27 42.19 19.31 -20.07
N VAL A 28 42.52 18.61 -18.99
CA VAL A 28 41.79 17.43 -18.51
C VAL A 28 41.08 17.79 -17.21
N VAL A 29 39.77 17.54 -17.12
CA VAL A 29 38.99 17.69 -15.89
C VAL A 29 38.42 16.35 -15.46
N ILE A 30 38.71 15.93 -14.24
CA ILE A 30 38.22 14.72 -13.62
C ILE A 30 37.25 15.11 -12.52
N SER A 31 36.01 14.61 -12.57
CA SER A 31 35.01 14.86 -11.53
C SER A 31 34.11 13.64 -11.35
N ALA A 32 33.62 13.42 -10.13
CA ALA A 32 32.59 12.42 -9.88
C ALA A 32 31.17 12.91 -10.25
N ALA A 33 31.00 14.20 -10.54
CA ALA A 33 29.69 14.81 -10.77
C ALA A 33 29.41 14.99 -12.27
N ASP A 34 28.54 14.15 -12.84
CA ASP A 34 28.14 14.24 -14.25
C ASP A 34 27.58 15.62 -14.63
N THR A 35 26.95 16.30 -13.68
CA THR A 35 26.44 17.66 -13.83
C THR A 35 27.54 18.68 -14.15
N GLU A 36 28.72 18.51 -13.60
CA GLU A 36 29.86 19.39 -13.88
C GLU A 36 30.46 19.07 -15.25
N LEU A 37 30.57 17.79 -15.59
CA LEU A 37 31.04 17.34 -16.89
C LEU A 37 30.10 17.85 -17.99
N ALA A 38 28.78 17.74 -17.80
CA ALA A 38 27.79 18.29 -18.71
C ALA A 38 27.92 19.82 -18.85
N ALA A 39 28.03 20.55 -17.74
CA ALA A 39 28.16 22.01 -17.77
C ALA A 39 29.44 22.48 -18.47
N LEU A 40 30.57 21.79 -18.27
CA LEU A 40 31.84 22.12 -18.93
C LEU A 40 31.83 21.76 -20.42
N SER A 41 31.20 20.64 -20.80
CA SER A 41 30.98 20.27 -22.20
C SER A 41 30.13 21.33 -22.92
N GLU A 42 29.01 21.75 -22.32
CA GLU A 42 28.17 22.81 -22.88
C GLU A 42 28.89 24.15 -22.98
N ALA A 43 29.63 24.55 -21.92
CA ALA A 43 30.40 25.79 -21.92
C ALA A 43 31.47 25.80 -23.02
N ARG A 44 32.13 24.67 -23.26
CA ARG A 44 33.06 24.52 -24.37
C ARG A 44 32.37 24.63 -25.73
N ALA A 45 31.24 23.96 -25.90
CA ALA A 45 30.48 23.98 -27.16
C ALA A 45 29.95 25.38 -27.49
N ALA A 46 29.62 26.20 -26.49
CA ALA A 46 29.19 27.59 -26.66
C ALA A 46 30.34 28.58 -26.91
N GLY A 47 31.58 28.20 -26.60
CA GLY A 47 32.78 29.01 -26.81
C GLY A 47 33.32 28.96 -28.24
N ASP A 48 34.55 29.45 -28.44
CA ASP A 48 35.27 29.41 -29.72
C ASP A 48 35.91 28.03 -30.02
N GLY A 49 35.81 27.08 -29.08
CA GLY A 49 36.40 25.74 -29.18
C GLY A 49 37.93 25.72 -29.19
N ALA A 50 38.61 26.84 -28.86
CA ALA A 50 40.06 26.98 -28.99
C ALA A 50 40.86 26.16 -27.96
N LEU A 51 40.24 25.77 -26.85
CA LEU A 51 40.83 24.90 -25.83
C LEU A 51 40.36 23.46 -26.05
N SER A 52 41.28 22.55 -26.37
CA SER A 52 40.97 21.11 -26.36
C SER A 52 40.77 20.63 -24.92
N LEU A 53 39.68 19.92 -24.67
CA LEU A 53 39.23 19.54 -23.32
C LEU A 53 39.01 18.03 -23.25
N ARG A 54 39.37 17.40 -22.13
CA ARG A 54 38.93 16.04 -21.79
C ARG A 54 38.19 16.06 -20.48
N LEU A 55 37.07 15.37 -20.44
CA LEU A 55 36.22 15.26 -19.26
C LEU A 55 36.15 13.80 -18.86
N ALA A 56 36.53 13.45 -17.64
CA ALA A 56 36.52 12.07 -17.17
C ALA A 56 35.70 11.94 -15.89
N ASN A 57 34.82 10.93 -15.84
CA ASN A 57 34.17 10.59 -14.60
C ASN A 57 35.15 9.84 -13.69
N LEU A 58 35.32 10.34 -12.46
CA LEU A 58 36.18 9.74 -11.44
C LEU A 58 35.85 8.27 -11.17
N THR A 59 34.59 7.85 -11.32
CA THR A 59 34.18 6.45 -11.08
C THR A 59 34.89 5.45 -12.00
N HIS A 60 35.19 5.84 -13.24
CA HIS A 60 35.93 4.99 -14.19
C HIS A 60 37.44 4.93 -13.87
N LEU A 61 37.92 5.81 -13.00
CA LEU A 61 39.32 5.91 -12.57
C LEU A 61 39.52 5.41 -11.14
N ARG A 62 38.63 4.59 -10.57
CA ARG A 62 38.82 4.05 -9.20
C ARG A 62 39.86 2.95 -9.13
N HIS A 63 39.87 2.06 -10.11
CA HIS A 63 40.79 0.93 -10.13
C HIS A 63 42.22 1.41 -10.47
N PRO A 64 43.27 0.98 -9.74
CA PRO A 64 44.66 1.40 -9.98
C PRO A 64 45.12 1.28 -11.43
N MET A 65 44.77 0.19 -12.11
CA MET A 65 45.12 0.01 -13.52
C MET A 65 44.45 1.03 -14.45
N SER A 66 43.22 1.47 -14.18
CA SER A 66 42.55 2.53 -14.97
C SER A 66 43.26 3.88 -14.79
N VAL A 67 43.70 4.18 -13.57
CA VAL A 67 44.49 5.37 -13.23
C VAL A 67 45.80 5.39 -14.01
N ASP A 68 46.57 4.32 -13.93
CA ASP A 68 47.88 4.22 -14.59
C ASP A 68 47.75 4.34 -16.11
N LEU A 69 46.75 3.65 -16.68
CA LEU A 69 46.49 3.68 -18.12
C LEU A 69 46.13 5.09 -18.60
N HIS A 70 45.27 5.80 -17.87
CA HIS A 70 44.91 7.18 -18.23
C HIS A 70 46.06 8.16 -18.07
N LEU A 71 46.91 7.97 -17.05
CA LEU A 71 48.12 8.75 -16.86
C LEU A 71 49.06 8.61 -18.06
N ASP A 72 49.33 7.36 -18.47
CA ASP A 72 50.27 7.06 -19.55
C ASP A 72 49.74 7.45 -20.93
N GLN A 73 48.43 7.31 -21.18
CA GLN A 73 47.83 7.56 -22.49
C GLN A 73 47.35 9.00 -22.70
N CYS A 74 46.97 9.72 -21.64
CA CYS A 74 46.28 11.00 -21.74
C CYS A 74 46.88 12.09 -20.86
N ALA A 75 46.87 11.90 -19.53
CA ALA A 75 47.07 13.00 -18.59
C ALA A 75 48.52 13.53 -18.60
N THR A 76 49.53 12.66 -18.71
CA THR A 76 50.95 13.09 -18.78
C THR A 76 51.31 13.79 -20.10
N GLY A 77 50.57 13.52 -21.18
CA GLY A 77 50.72 14.20 -22.46
C GLY A 77 49.90 15.50 -22.59
N SER A 78 49.09 15.83 -21.58
CA SER A 78 48.19 16.99 -21.59
C SER A 78 48.88 18.23 -20.99
N ARG A 79 48.34 19.43 -21.24
CA ARG A 79 48.98 20.68 -20.76
C ARG A 79 48.57 21.07 -19.34
N MET A 80 47.43 20.60 -18.84
CA MET A 80 46.96 20.84 -17.47
C MET A 80 45.91 19.80 -17.06
N VAL A 81 45.89 19.43 -15.78
CA VAL A 81 44.90 18.51 -15.21
C VAL A 81 44.25 19.10 -13.95
N VAL A 82 42.92 19.03 -13.87
CA VAL A 82 42.14 19.40 -12.69
C VAL A 82 41.34 18.19 -12.23
N ALA A 83 41.52 17.74 -10.99
CA ALA A 83 40.74 16.67 -10.39
C ALA A 83 39.93 17.20 -9.22
N ARG A 84 38.60 17.07 -9.27
CA ARG A 84 37.70 17.51 -8.19
C ARG A 84 37.15 16.31 -7.42
N LEU A 85 37.41 16.28 -6.10
CA LEU A 85 37.20 15.09 -5.26
C LEU A 85 36.21 15.34 -4.12
N LEU A 86 35.11 14.61 -4.10
CA LEU A 86 34.18 14.54 -2.96
C LEU A 86 34.71 13.55 -1.91
N GLY A 87 34.82 13.98 -0.65
CA GLY A 87 35.32 13.15 0.45
C GLY A 87 36.84 13.20 0.69
N GLY A 88 37.54 14.13 0.05
CA GLY A 88 38.96 14.39 0.26
C GLY A 88 39.89 13.29 -0.27
N ALA A 89 41.16 13.32 0.16
CA ALA A 89 42.21 12.42 -0.33
C ALA A 89 41.93 10.93 -0.07
N GLY A 90 41.13 10.60 0.94
CA GLY A 90 40.80 9.21 1.28
C GLY A 90 39.95 8.49 0.22
N TYR A 91 39.18 9.24 -0.58
CA TYR A 91 38.23 8.65 -1.54
C TYR A 91 38.90 8.17 -2.83
N TRP A 92 40.02 8.78 -3.22
CA TRP A 92 40.75 8.44 -4.44
C TRP A 92 42.27 8.47 -4.21
N ARG A 93 42.71 7.83 -3.12
CA ARG A 93 44.07 8.01 -2.62
C ARG A 93 45.14 7.63 -3.64
N TYR A 94 45.01 6.43 -4.21
CA TYR A 94 45.98 5.94 -5.20
C TYR A 94 46.05 6.86 -6.41
N GLY A 95 44.90 7.23 -6.98
CA GLY A 95 44.85 8.14 -8.12
C GLY A 95 45.43 9.51 -7.81
N LEU A 96 45.10 10.09 -6.65
CA LEU A 96 45.63 11.39 -6.25
C LEU A 96 47.16 11.37 -6.07
N ASP A 97 47.71 10.35 -5.39
CA ASP A 97 49.15 10.21 -5.19
C ASP A 97 49.89 10.03 -6.54
N GLN A 98 49.35 9.19 -7.44
CA GLN A 98 49.96 8.96 -8.76
C GLN A 98 49.85 10.18 -9.68
N PHE A 99 48.69 10.82 -9.76
CA PHE A 99 48.50 12.03 -10.57
C PHE A 99 49.40 13.17 -10.09
N SER A 100 49.47 13.42 -8.78
CA SER A 100 50.34 14.45 -8.22
C SER A 100 51.82 14.20 -8.57
N ALA A 101 52.32 12.97 -8.32
CA ALA A 101 53.73 12.63 -8.56
C ALA A 101 54.09 12.64 -10.05
N ARG A 102 53.30 11.96 -10.89
CA ARG A 102 53.62 11.74 -12.31
C ARG A 102 53.46 13.00 -13.14
N LEU A 103 52.45 13.82 -12.85
CA LEU A 103 52.27 15.11 -13.55
C LEU A 103 53.34 16.12 -13.12
N HIS A 104 53.74 16.11 -11.85
CA HIS A 104 54.87 16.94 -11.39
C HIS A 104 56.18 16.56 -12.11
N GLU A 105 56.48 15.26 -12.23
CA GLU A 105 57.66 14.77 -12.97
C GLU A 105 57.60 15.13 -14.47
N ALA A 106 56.41 15.09 -15.08
CA ALA A 106 56.18 15.48 -16.47
C ALA A 106 56.13 17.01 -16.70
N GLY A 107 56.15 17.83 -15.64
CA GLY A 107 56.03 19.29 -15.74
C GLY A 107 54.61 19.78 -16.11
N VAL A 108 53.59 18.96 -15.88
CA VAL A 108 52.17 19.29 -16.15
C VAL A 108 51.52 19.85 -14.87
N PRO A 109 50.96 21.08 -14.90
CA PRO A 109 50.22 21.65 -13.77
C PRO A 109 49.02 20.78 -13.38
N PHE A 110 48.89 20.52 -12.08
CA PHE A 110 47.85 19.69 -11.49
C PHE A 110 47.15 20.45 -10.36
N ALA A 111 45.81 20.48 -10.39
CA ALA A 111 44.99 21.02 -9.31
C ALA A 111 44.03 19.94 -8.79
N ALA A 112 44.24 19.51 -7.54
CA ALA A 112 43.32 18.65 -6.81
C ALA A 112 42.38 19.51 -5.98
N LEU A 113 41.14 19.66 -6.42
CA LEU A 113 40.16 20.58 -5.82
C LEU A 113 39.18 19.83 -4.90
N PRO A 114 38.72 20.44 -3.79
CA PRO A 114 37.63 19.90 -2.98
C PRO A 114 36.32 19.86 -3.77
N GLY A 115 35.54 18.80 -3.55
CA GLY A 115 34.21 18.63 -4.11
C GLY A 115 33.13 19.52 -3.46
N ASP A 116 33.39 20.11 -2.30
CA ASP A 116 32.49 20.99 -1.56
C ASP A 116 33.05 22.41 -1.41
N ASP A 117 32.42 23.24 -0.57
CA ASP A 117 32.83 24.62 -0.24
C ASP A 117 33.79 24.69 0.96
N ASN A 118 34.26 23.55 1.46
CA ASN A 118 35.23 23.49 2.55
C ASN A 118 36.66 23.39 2.00
N PRO A 119 37.62 24.17 2.52
CA PRO A 119 39.00 24.06 2.09
C PRO A 119 39.61 22.73 2.56
N ASP A 120 40.35 22.06 1.67
CA ASP A 120 41.09 20.84 1.98
C ASP A 120 42.60 21.09 1.85
N ALA A 121 43.29 21.09 3.00
CA ALA A 121 44.73 21.36 3.05
C ALA A 121 45.57 20.23 2.43
N GLU A 122 45.08 18.99 2.45
CA GLU A 122 45.78 17.84 1.89
C GLU A 122 45.73 17.85 0.36
N LEU A 123 44.54 18.10 -0.20
CA LEU A 123 44.39 18.28 -1.65
C LEU A 123 45.20 19.48 -2.18
N ARG A 124 45.21 20.59 -1.42
CA ARG A 124 46.00 21.77 -1.75
C ARG A 124 47.51 21.47 -1.76
N ALA A 125 48.02 20.72 -0.78
CA ALA A 125 49.43 20.35 -0.72
C ALA A 125 49.88 19.45 -1.88
N LEU A 126 48.96 18.68 -2.46
CA LEU A 126 49.22 17.78 -3.59
C LEU A 126 49.07 18.46 -4.96
N SER A 127 48.62 19.72 -4.98
CA SER A 127 48.47 20.53 -6.19
C SER A 127 49.77 21.26 -6.53
N THR A 128 50.04 21.43 -7.82
CA THR A 128 51.27 22.08 -8.35
C THR A 128 51.00 23.46 -8.96
N VAL A 129 49.76 23.94 -8.92
CA VAL A 129 49.35 25.27 -9.39
C VAL A 129 49.51 26.35 -8.31
N PRO A 130 49.64 27.65 -8.67
CA PRO A 130 49.66 28.74 -7.70
C PRO A 130 48.38 28.83 -6.87
N ASP A 131 48.50 29.26 -5.60
CA ASP A 131 47.40 29.37 -4.65
C ASP A 131 46.21 30.21 -5.16
N ALA A 132 46.49 31.33 -5.84
CA ALA A 132 45.46 32.21 -6.36
C ALA A 132 44.64 31.56 -7.48
N ASP A 133 45.28 30.75 -8.34
CA ASP A 133 44.63 30.04 -9.42
C ASP A 133 43.87 28.81 -8.88
N TYR A 134 44.43 28.12 -7.88
CA TYR A 134 43.74 27.06 -7.15
C TYR A 134 42.41 27.56 -6.58
N ASP A 135 42.43 28.65 -5.83
CA ASP A 135 41.25 29.22 -5.18
C ASP A 135 40.23 29.70 -6.24
N ARG A 136 40.69 30.22 -7.38
CA ARG A 136 39.83 30.68 -8.47
C ARG A 136 39.13 29.53 -9.19
N LEU A 137 39.87 28.49 -9.58
CA LEU A 137 39.33 27.28 -10.21
C LEU A 137 38.31 26.60 -9.30
N TRP A 138 38.64 26.46 -8.02
CA TRP A 138 37.76 25.90 -7.01
C TRP A 138 36.46 26.71 -6.88
N SER A 139 36.57 28.03 -6.76
CA SER A 139 35.43 28.91 -6.58
C SER A 139 34.45 28.89 -7.77
N TYR A 140 34.93 28.79 -9.02
CA TYR A 140 34.03 28.66 -10.17
C TYR A 140 33.19 27.38 -10.11
N LEU A 141 33.78 26.26 -9.70
CA LEU A 141 33.09 24.97 -9.60
C LEU A 141 32.22 24.85 -8.33
N VAL A 142 32.56 25.58 -7.25
CA VAL A 142 31.72 25.72 -6.05
C VAL A 142 30.45 26.49 -6.37
N GLU A 143 30.58 27.65 -7.01
CA GLU A 143 29.42 28.45 -7.39
C GLU A 143 28.60 27.77 -8.49
N GLY A 144 29.28 27.22 -9.50
CA GLY A 144 28.69 26.48 -10.60
C GLY A 144 27.84 27.33 -11.55
N GLY A 145 27.20 26.68 -12.53
CA GLY A 145 26.34 27.31 -13.53
C GLY A 145 27.08 27.73 -14.82
N PRO A 146 26.33 28.05 -15.90
CA PRO A 146 26.90 28.18 -17.24
C PRO A 146 27.98 29.28 -17.38
N GLU A 147 27.77 30.43 -16.74
CA GLU A 147 28.73 31.54 -16.80
C GLU A 147 30.03 31.19 -16.05
N ASN A 148 29.92 30.55 -14.88
CA ASN A 148 31.10 30.11 -14.13
C ASN A 148 31.82 28.95 -14.82
N ALA A 149 31.11 28.04 -15.50
CA ALA A 149 31.72 27.00 -16.32
C ALA A 149 32.51 27.60 -17.51
N ALA A 150 31.94 28.60 -18.20
CA ALA A 150 32.65 29.33 -19.25
C ALA A 150 33.88 30.08 -18.70
N ASN A 151 33.73 30.75 -17.56
CA ASN A 151 34.84 31.46 -16.90
C ASN A 151 35.91 30.50 -16.36
N PHE A 152 35.55 29.30 -15.92
CA PHE A 152 36.48 28.25 -15.52
C PHE A 152 37.37 27.85 -16.72
N LEU A 153 36.77 27.59 -17.88
CA LEU A 153 37.52 27.28 -19.10
C LEU A 153 38.38 28.46 -19.58
N ALA A 154 37.86 29.69 -19.48
CA ALA A 154 38.63 30.90 -19.80
C ALA A 154 39.79 31.11 -18.82
N HIS A 155 39.63 30.76 -17.55
CA HIS A 155 40.68 30.88 -16.54
C HIS A 155 41.77 29.82 -16.74
N ALA A 156 41.39 28.58 -17.08
CA ALA A 156 42.35 27.57 -17.49
C ALA A 156 43.15 28.01 -18.74
N ARG A 157 42.49 28.66 -19.72
CA ARG A 157 43.18 29.27 -20.87
C ARG A 157 44.10 30.42 -20.47
N HIS A 158 43.71 31.25 -19.49
CA HIS A 158 44.59 32.28 -18.92
C HIS A 158 45.85 31.65 -18.31
N MET A 159 45.72 30.57 -17.56
CA MET A 159 46.86 29.86 -16.97
C MET A 159 47.78 29.22 -18.02
N LEU A 160 47.21 28.71 -19.12
CA LEU A 160 47.94 28.01 -20.17
C LEU A 160 48.61 28.94 -21.20
N ASP A 161 47.94 30.02 -21.59
CA ASP A 161 48.34 30.88 -22.72
C ASP A 161 48.61 32.34 -22.32
N GLY A 162 48.35 32.73 -21.07
CA GLY A 162 48.46 34.11 -20.62
C GLY A 162 47.39 35.05 -21.19
N ALA A 163 46.21 34.51 -21.55
CA ALA A 163 45.05 35.27 -22.02
C ALA A 163 44.57 36.32 -20.99
N GLU A 164 43.63 37.19 -21.32
CA GLU A 164 43.06 38.12 -20.33
C GLU A 164 42.34 37.34 -19.21
N PRO A 165 42.58 37.65 -17.92
CA PRO A 165 41.93 36.94 -16.82
C PRO A 165 40.41 37.17 -16.85
N PRO A 166 39.58 36.11 -16.78
CA PRO A 166 38.13 36.26 -16.80
C PRO A 166 37.60 36.94 -15.53
N ALA A 167 36.33 37.34 -15.58
CA ALA A 167 35.63 37.92 -14.43
C ALA A 167 35.62 36.93 -13.25
N PRO A 168 35.68 37.42 -11.99
CA PRO A 168 35.64 36.55 -10.82
C PRO A 168 34.36 35.68 -10.77
N PRO A 169 34.40 34.52 -10.08
CA PRO A 169 33.24 33.66 -9.90
C PRO A 169 32.04 34.44 -9.39
N ARG A 170 30.88 34.24 -10.04
CA ARG A 170 29.64 34.89 -9.66
C ARG A 170 28.83 33.98 -8.75
N PRO A 171 28.44 34.45 -7.55
CA PRO A 171 27.66 33.63 -6.65
C PRO A 171 26.30 33.25 -7.23
N LEU A 172 25.99 31.96 -7.27
CA LEU A 172 24.64 31.53 -7.63
C LEU A 172 23.78 31.54 -6.35
N LEU A 173 22.66 32.27 -6.40
CA LEU A 173 21.73 32.38 -5.25
C LEU A 173 21.35 31.00 -4.72
N ARG A 174 21.07 30.89 -3.41
CA ARG A 174 20.60 29.63 -2.81
C ARG A 174 19.20 29.25 -3.29
N ALA A 175 18.36 30.25 -3.57
CA ALA A 175 17.06 30.10 -4.20
C ALA A 175 16.73 31.32 -5.06
N GLY A 176 15.91 31.12 -6.08
CA GLY A 176 15.54 32.21 -6.99
C GLY A 176 14.64 31.75 -8.13
N LEU A 177 14.17 32.72 -8.91
CA LEU A 177 13.39 32.47 -10.11
C LEU A 177 14.30 32.00 -11.25
N TYR A 178 13.73 31.15 -12.10
CA TYR A 178 14.36 30.72 -13.34
C TYR A 178 13.41 30.93 -14.52
N TRP A 179 13.97 31.33 -15.65
CA TRP A 179 13.25 31.42 -16.91
C TRP A 179 14.18 31.03 -18.06
N PRO A 180 13.77 30.15 -18.98
CA PRO A 180 14.64 29.72 -20.08
C PRO A 180 15.14 30.92 -20.90
N GLY A 181 16.46 31.10 -20.97
CA GLY A 181 17.10 32.18 -21.74
C GLY A 181 17.19 33.54 -21.05
N ALA A 182 16.74 33.68 -19.80
CA ALA A 182 16.92 34.90 -19.00
C ALA A 182 18.03 34.73 -17.96
N SER A 183 18.91 35.73 -17.80
CA SER A 183 20.05 35.66 -16.87
C SER A 183 19.66 35.91 -15.40
N GLN A 184 18.76 36.86 -15.15
CA GLN A 184 18.26 37.21 -13.80
C GLN A 184 16.77 37.54 -13.88
N PRO A 185 15.90 36.53 -14.05
CA PRO A 185 14.47 36.78 -14.15
C PRO A 185 13.90 37.21 -12.80
N ASP A 186 12.99 38.18 -12.85
CA ASP A 186 12.13 38.59 -11.73
C ASP A 186 10.66 38.23 -12.03
N LEU A 187 9.76 38.48 -11.06
CA LEU A 187 8.34 38.21 -11.28
C LEU A 187 7.73 39.03 -12.42
N ALA A 188 8.24 40.23 -12.70
CA ALA A 188 7.77 41.04 -13.82
C ALA A 188 8.10 40.38 -15.16
N THR A 189 9.30 39.83 -15.28
CA THR A 189 9.77 39.05 -16.43
C THR A 189 8.88 37.85 -16.68
N LEU A 190 8.54 37.10 -15.63
CA LEU A 190 7.64 35.94 -15.74
C LEU A 190 6.21 36.35 -16.11
N ARG A 191 5.64 37.36 -15.43
CA ARG A 191 4.28 37.86 -15.69
C ARG A 191 4.07 38.34 -17.13
N ALA A 192 5.11 38.90 -17.75
CA ALA A 192 5.07 39.32 -19.16
C ALA A 192 4.89 38.14 -20.14
N GLN A 193 5.19 36.92 -19.71
CA GLN A 193 5.08 35.70 -20.52
C GLN A 193 3.82 34.88 -20.22
N TRP A 194 3.10 35.22 -19.14
CA TRP A 194 1.93 34.49 -18.71
C TRP A 194 0.69 34.88 -19.51
N PRO A 195 -0.22 33.93 -19.81
CA PRO A 195 -1.53 34.29 -20.30
C PRO A 195 -2.28 35.14 -19.26
N GLU A 196 -3.09 36.10 -19.73
CA GLU A 196 -3.85 36.98 -18.85
C GLU A 196 -4.82 36.18 -17.97
N GLY A 197 -4.81 36.44 -16.65
CA GLY A 197 -5.66 35.75 -15.68
C GLY A 197 -5.33 34.28 -15.43
N ALA A 198 -4.25 33.74 -16.01
CA ALA A 198 -3.88 32.34 -15.84
C ALA A 198 -3.52 32.01 -14.38
N PRO A 199 -3.93 30.83 -13.88
CA PRO A 199 -3.55 30.39 -12.54
C PRO A 199 -2.05 30.14 -12.44
N VAL A 200 -1.43 30.65 -11.38
CA VAL A 200 0.02 30.52 -11.13
C VAL A 200 0.35 29.10 -10.67
N VAL A 201 1.31 28.47 -11.33
CA VAL A 201 1.81 27.12 -11.03
C VAL A 201 3.31 27.17 -10.79
N PRO A 202 3.78 27.22 -9.53
CA PRO A 202 5.19 27.12 -9.23
C PRO A 202 5.75 25.76 -9.64
N ILE A 203 6.96 25.76 -10.21
CA ILE A 203 7.77 24.57 -10.45
C ILE A 203 8.98 24.67 -9.51
N VAL A 204 8.95 23.96 -8.39
CA VAL A 204 10.03 24.00 -7.39
C VAL A 204 11.02 22.89 -7.66
N PHE A 205 12.30 23.20 -7.89
CA PHE A 205 13.32 22.21 -8.25
C PHE A 205 14.68 22.51 -7.61
N TYR A 206 15.60 21.55 -7.62
CA TYR A 206 16.91 21.75 -6.99
C TYR A 206 17.79 22.76 -7.73
N ARG A 207 18.46 23.64 -6.97
CA ARG A 207 19.54 24.53 -7.44
C ARG A 207 20.62 23.78 -8.22
N ALA A 208 20.91 22.54 -7.84
CA ALA A 208 21.88 21.69 -8.53
C ALA A 208 21.60 21.54 -10.03
N LEU A 209 20.33 21.58 -10.48
CA LEU A 209 20.01 21.52 -11.91
C LEU A 209 20.44 22.78 -12.66
N VAL A 210 20.38 23.95 -12.00
CA VAL A 210 20.88 25.22 -12.55
C VAL A 210 22.40 25.22 -12.61
N GLN A 211 23.06 24.62 -11.62
CA GLN A 211 24.52 24.50 -11.60
C GLN A 211 25.06 23.57 -12.70
N GLY A 212 24.29 22.52 -13.02
CA GLY A 212 24.73 21.35 -13.77
C GLY A 212 24.09 21.10 -15.14
N ALA A 213 23.44 22.12 -15.73
CA ALA A 213 22.76 22.02 -17.03
C ALA A 213 21.60 20.99 -17.13
N GLY A 214 21.04 20.53 -16.01
CA GLY A 214 19.93 19.55 -15.97
C GLY A 214 18.54 20.14 -16.23
N LEU A 215 18.44 21.27 -16.93
CA LEU A 215 17.21 22.08 -17.04
C LEU A 215 16.27 21.66 -18.18
N ASN A 216 16.66 20.69 -19.01
CA ASN A 216 15.82 20.20 -20.11
C ASN A 216 14.37 19.85 -19.70
N PRO A 217 14.13 19.04 -18.65
CA PRO A 217 12.77 18.74 -18.19
C PRO A 217 12.02 19.97 -17.68
N ILE A 218 12.68 20.86 -16.94
CA ILE A 218 12.07 22.09 -16.43
C ILE A 218 11.63 22.99 -17.59
N ASN A 219 12.49 23.17 -18.59
CA ASN A 219 12.22 23.98 -19.78
C ASN A 219 11.03 23.44 -20.59
N ARG A 220 10.93 22.10 -20.74
CA ARG A 220 9.82 21.46 -21.43
C ARG A 220 8.52 21.54 -20.63
N LEU A 221 8.58 21.41 -19.31
CA LEU A 221 7.42 21.56 -18.44
C LEU A 221 6.87 23.00 -18.46
N VAL A 222 7.74 24.02 -18.43
CA VAL A 222 7.32 25.43 -18.60
C VAL A 222 6.53 25.63 -19.90
N LYS A 223 7.05 25.11 -21.03
CA LYS A 223 6.36 25.20 -22.32
C LYS A 223 5.03 24.46 -22.32
N ALA A 224 4.96 23.29 -21.71
CA ALA A 224 3.73 22.50 -21.62
C ALA A 224 2.66 23.21 -20.78
N LEU A 225 3.03 23.83 -19.65
CA LEU A 225 2.11 24.59 -18.81
C LEU A 225 1.56 25.84 -19.52
N LEU A 226 2.40 26.57 -20.26
CA LEU A 226 1.93 27.70 -21.09
C LEU A 226 0.92 27.24 -22.14
N ARG A 227 1.17 26.12 -22.83
CA ARG A 227 0.23 25.52 -23.80
C ARG A 227 -1.08 25.07 -23.14
N ALA A 228 -1.02 24.65 -21.88
CA ALA A 228 -2.19 24.29 -21.09
C ALA A 228 -2.98 25.51 -20.56
N GLY A 229 -2.50 26.75 -20.82
CA GLY A 229 -3.14 27.98 -20.36
C GLY A 229 -2.82 28.35 -18.91
N LEU A 230 -1.70 27.87 -18.38
CA LEU A 230 -1.27 28.10 -16.99
C LEU A 230 -0.10 29.09 -16.94
N ALA A 231 0.12 29.70 -15.78
CA ALA A 231 1.21 30.66 -15.54
C ALA A 231 2.38 29.98 -14.78
N PRO A 232 3.37 29.39 -15.47
CA PRO A 232 4.46 28.69 -14.79
C PRO A 232 5.39 29.65 -14.05
N MET A 233 5.75 29.31 -12.82
CA MET A 233 6.73 30.04 -12.00
C MET A 233 7.87 29.10 -11.59
N PRO A 234 8.94 28.95 -12.39
CA PRO A 234 10.06 28.09 -12.04
C PRO A 234 10.88 28.71 -10.91
N VAL A 235 11.04 27.99 -9.81
CA VAL A 235 11.81 28.41 -8.64
C VAL A 235 12.83 27.33 -8.30
N PHE A 236 14.12 27.67 -8.32
CA PHE A 236 15.14 26.75 -7.83
C PHE A 236 15.37 26.99 -6.33
N VAL A 237 15.69 25.92 -5.60
CA VAL A 237 15.99 25.95 -4.16
C VAL A 237 17.18 25.03 -3.85
N ALA A 238 18.02 25.43 -2.89
CA ALA A 238 19.08 24.56 -2.38
C ALA A 238 18.49 23.36 -1.64
N SER A 239 17.51 23.63 -0.78
CA SER A 239 16.73 22.62 -0.05
C SER A 239 15.44 23.27 0.44
N LEU A 240 14.37 22.49 0.56
CA LEU A 240 13.15 22.99 1.21
C LEU A 240 13.33 23.21 2.72
N LYS A 241 14.39 22.65 3.33
CA LYS A 241 14.77 22.87 4.74
C LYS A 241 15.73 24.04 4.92
N ASP A 242 16.22 24.63 3.83
CA ASP A 242 17.13 25.77 3.88
C ASP A 242 16.33 27.06 4.18
N PRO A 243 16.65 27.82 5.25
CA PRO A 243 15.85 28.98 5.65
C PRO A 243 15.74 30.07 4.58
N VAL A 244 16.81 30.29 3.80
CA VAL A 244 16.81 31.26 2.70
C VAL A 244 15.87 30.81 1.58
N SER A 245 15.91 29.52 1.23
CA SER A 245 15.02 28.92 0.24
C SER A 245 13.55 28.99 0.68
N ALA A 246 13.26 28.67 1.95
CA ALA A 246 11.91 28.76 2.51
C ALA A 246 11.38 30.20 2.50
N ALA A 247 12.19 31.18 2.94
CA ALA A 247 11.81 32.59 2.91
C ALA A 247 11.60 33.13 1.48
N THR A 248 12.40 32.66 0.53
CA THR A 248 12.25 33.03 -0.89
C THR A 248 10.92 32.50 -1.46
N LEU A 249 10.58 31.24 -1.18
CA LEU A 249 9.30 30.66 -1.59
C LEU A 249 8.12 31.42 -0.95
N ASP A 250 8.19 31.71 0.35
CA ASP A 250 7.16 32.46 1.06
C ASP A 250 6.91 33.85 0.46
N HIS A 251 7.99 34.57 0.15
CA HIS A 251 7.92 35.88 -0.50
C HIS A 251 7.28 35.79 -1.90
N LEU A 252 7.76 34.86 -2.74
CA LEU A 252 7.24 34.68 -4.10
C LEU A 252 5.77 34.25 -4.09
N PHE A 253 5.38 33.34 -3.21
CA PHE A 253 4.01 32.86 -3.09
C PHE A 253 3.07 33.94 -2.55
N THR A 254 3.54 34.82 -1.67
CA THR A 254 2.77 36.00 -1.22
C THR A 254 2.50 36.97 -2.38
N GLN A 255 3.49 37.18 -3.26
CA GLN A 255 3.35 38.07 -4.42
C GLN A 255 2.58 37.45 -5.59
N ALA A 256 2.61 36.13 -5.72
CA ALA A 256 1.97 35.36 -6.77
C ALA A 256 1.41 34.05 -6.17
N ALA A 257 0.21 34.16 -5.59
CA ALA A 257 -0.44 33.07 -4.87
C ALA A 257 -0.57 31.80 -5.74
N PRO A 258 -0.01 30.66 -5.31
CA PRO A 258 -0.10 29.41 -6.07
C PRO A 258 -1.54 28.91 -6.16
N ALA A 259 -1.93 28.46 -7.36
CA ALA A 259 -3.16 27.67 -7.54
C ALA A 259 -2.89 26.17 -7.32
N LEU A 260 -1.70 25.72 -7.72
CA LEU A 260 -1.16 24.37 -7.62
C LEU A 260 0.36 24.45 -7.60
N ILE A 261 1.07 23.59 -6.87
CA ILE A 261 2.54 23.53 -6.86
C ILE A 261 3.01 22.23 -7.52
N LEU A 262 3.96 22.32 -8.45
CA LEU A 262 4.71 21.18 -8.98
C LEU A 262 6.07 21.12 -8.30
N ASN A 263 6.31 20.09 -7.49
CA ASN A 263 7.57 19.91 -6.78
C ASN A 263 8.42 18.80 -7.40
N CYS A 264 9.60 19.18 -7.88
CA CYS A 264 10.62 18.31 -8.46
C CYS A 264 11.78 18.03 -7.48
N THR A 265 11.67 18.46 -6.22
CA THR A 265 12.64 18.12 -5.17
C THR A 265 12.30 16.78 -4.52
N ALA A 266 13.32 16.05 -4.07
CA ALA A 266 13.15 14.79 -3.36
C ALA A 266 13.05 15.01 -1.84
N PHE A 267 12.75 13.93 -1.11
CA PHE A 267 12.64 13.88 0.35
C PHE A 267 11.47 14.68 0.95
N ALA A 268 11.13 14.34 2.18
CA ALA A 268 10.18 15.07 3.01
C ALA A 268 10.86 16.27 3.69
N THR A 269 10.08 17.32 3.87
CA THR A 269 10.41 18.45 4.75
C THR A 269 10.08 18.11 6.19
N GLY A 270 8.93 17.46 6.42
CA GLY A 270 8.54 16.92 7.71
C GLY A 270 9.35 15.68 8.12
N THR A 271 9.38 15.41 9.42
CA THR A 271 9.85 14.14 9.97
C THR A 271 8.63 13.25 10.28
N PRO A 272 8.70 11.92 10.04
CA PRO A 272 7.62 10.99 10.39
C PRO A 272 7.40 10.79 11.89
N HIS A 273 8.09 11.53 12.77
CA HIS A 273 8.04 11.36 14.22
C HIS A 273 7.45 12.62 14.85
N GLN A 274 6.46 12.43 15.73
CA GLN A 274 5.72 13.53 16.37
C GLN A 274 6.67 14.52 17.07
N GLY A 275 6.33 15.81 16.97
CA GLY A 275 6.79 16.84 17.90
C GLY A 275 7.88 17.80 17.39
N ASP A 276 8.37 17.68 16.17
CA ASP A 276 9.43 18.58 15.70
C ASP A 276 8.86 19.92 15.20
N THR A 277 9.19 20.99 15.90
CA THR A 277 8.99 22.41 15.54
C THR A 277 10.02 22.87 14.52
N GLY A 278 10.39 21.98 13.57
CA GLY A 278 11.27 22.32 12.46
C GLY A 278 10.73 23.51 11.67
N SER A 279 11.60 24.18 10.89
CA SER A 279 11.17 25.19 9.92
C SER A 279 10.00 24.62 9.11
N GLY A 280 8.79 25.16 9.27
CA GLY A 280 7.58 24.59 8.71
C GLY A 280 7.70 24.34 7.20
N ASN A 281 6.99 23.35 6.67
CA ASN A 281 7.04 23.00 5.25
C ASN A 281 6.63 24.22 4.40
N PRO A 282 7.55 24.82 3.60
CA PRO A 282 7.24 26.03 2.83
C PRO A 282 6.20 25.78 1.73
N LEU A 283 5.99 24.52 1.32
CA LEU A 283 4.99 24.17 0.31
C LEU A 283 3.57 24.08 0.88
N THR A 284 3.43 24.10 2.21
CA THR A 284 2.13 24.07 2.91
C THR A 284 1.97 25.26 3.87
N ALA A 285 2.86 26.25 3.79
CA ALA A 285 2.75 27.50 4.54
C ALA A 285 1.51 28.29 4.11
N ALA A 286 1.10 29.28 4.90
CA ALA A 286 -0.06 30.12 4.58
C ALA A 286 0.09 30.81 3.20
N SER A 287 1.30 31.25 2.85
CA SER A 287 1.64 31.84 1.55
C SER A 287 1.43 30.88 0.38
N ALA A 288 1.61 29.56 0.59
CA ALA A 288 1.32 28.52 -0.41
C ALA A 288 -0.18 28.40 -0.75
N ASN A 289 -1.04 29.18 -0.09
CA ASN A 289 -2.44 29.37 -0.47
C ASN A 289 -3.22 28.05 -0.49
N ALA A 290 -2.90 27.11 0.41
CA ALA A 290 -3.46 25.76 0.46
C ALA A 290 -3.45 25.06 -0.91
N ALA A 291 -2.48 25.35 -1.78
CA ALA A 291 -2.38 24.75 -3.09
C ALA A 291 -2.01 23.26 -2.98
N PRO A 292 -2.66 22.36 -3.75
CA PRO A 292 -2.22 20.97 -3.82
C PRO A 292 -0.78 20.91 -4.35
N VAL A 293 0.01 19.97 -3.82
CA VAL A 293 1.41 19.79 -4.19
C VAL A 293 1.52 18.48 -4.98
N LEU A 294 1.83 18.56 -6.27
CA LEU A 294 2.12 17.40 -7.09
C LEU A 294 3.63 17.11 -7.05
N GLN A 295 3.97 15.89 -6.66
CA GLN A 295 5.34 15.39 -6.74
C GLN A 295 5.62 14.94 -8.18
N VAL A 296 6.59 15.59 -8.81
CA VAL A 296 7.03 15.38 -10.19
C VAL A 296 8.43 14.78 -10.15
N VAL A 297 8.60 13.57 -10.69
CA VAL A 297 9.84 12.80 -10.47
C VAL A 297 10.85 13.06 -11.59
N LEU A 298 12.08 13.38 -11.22
CA LEU A 298 13.25 13.35 -12.09
C LEU A 298 14.03 12.08 -11.74
N SER A 299 13.76 10.98 -12.43
CA SER A 299 14.29 9.66 -12.05
C SER A 299 15.79 9.58 -12.29
N GLY A 300 16.51 8.99 -11.34
CA GLY A 300 17.93 8.71 -11.47
C GLY A 300 18.24 7.51 -12.36
N GLY A 301 17.24 6.72 -12.76
CA GLY A 301 17.40 5.60 -13.69
C GLY A 301 17.25 6.01 -15.16
N SER A 302 17.56 5.08 -16.06
CA SER A 302 17.47 5.27 -17.51
C SER A 302 16.04 5.18 -18.04
N GLU A 303 15.80 5.79 -19.21
CA GLU A 303 14.49 5.73 -19.88
C GLU A 303 14.19 4.30 -20.33
N GLU A 304 15.21 3.57 -20.83
CA GLU A 304 15.06 2.21 -21.30
C GLU A 304 14.62 1.26 -20.18
N ALA A 305 15.25 1.34 -19.00
CA ALA A 305 14.87 0.54 -17.84
C ALA A 305 13.43 0.85 -17.39
N TRP A 306 13.04 2.13 -17.40
CA TRP A 306 11.66 2.50 -17.11
C TRP A 306 10.68 1.99 -18.17
N ALA A 307 10.98 2.16 -19.46
CA ALA A 307 10.09 1.83 -20.56
C ALA A 307 9.81 0.32 -20.63
N SER A 308 10.86 -0.49 -20.52
CA SER A 308 10.81 -1.96 -20.58
C SER A 308 10.37 -2.61 -19.26
N GLY A 309 10.73 -2.04 -18.12
CA GLY A 309 10.43 -2.60 -16.80
C GLY A 309 9.00 -2.36 -16.32
N LEU A 310 8.54 -3.16 -15.35
CA LEU A 310 7.22 -3.01 -14.73
C LEU A 310 7.25 -2.38 -13.32
N THR A 311 8.43 -2.20 -12.74
CA THR A 311 8.63 -1.55 -11.44
C THR A 311 8.36 -0.05 -11.47
N GLY A 312 8.65 0.61 -12.60
CA GLY A 312 8.42 2.03 -12.83
C GLY A 312 9.47 2.96 -12.18
N LEU A 313 9.94 2.69 -10.97
CA LEU A 313 11.06 3.41 -10.36
C LEU A 313 11.98 2.44 -9.60
N SER A 314 13.25 2.80 -9.48
CA SER A 314 14.19 2.07 -8.63
C SER A 314 13.80 2.17 -7.15
N ALA A 315 14.23 1.23 -6.31
CA ALA A 315 13.97 1.27 -4.86
C ALA A 315 14.42 2.59 -4.20
N ARG A 316 15.54 3.16 -4.67
CA ARG A 316 16.04 4.47 -4.22
C ARG A 316 15.07 5.59 -4.58
N ASP A 317 14.60 5.61 -5.83
CA ASP A 317 13.67 6.63 -6.30
C ASP A 317 12.29 6.49 -5.62
N ILE A 318 11.81 5.28 -5.36
CA ILE A 318 10.58 5.04 -4.59
C ILE A 318 10.71 5.67 -3.20
N ALA A 319 11.80 5.40 -2.48
CA ALA A 319 12.00 5.95 -1.15
C ALA A 319 12.08 7.49 -1.16
N MET A 320 12.87 8.05 -2.08
CA MET A 320 13.18 9.49 -2.12
C MET A 320 12.09 10.36 -2.74
N ASN A 321 11.42 9.86 -3.78
CA ASN A 321 10.48 10.62 -4.60
C ASN A 321 9.01 10.19 -4.40
N VAL A 322 8.74 9.13 -3.64
CA VAL A 322 7.37 8.64 -3.42
C VAL A 322 7.05 8.51 -1.93
N ALA A 323 7.65 7.53 -1.24
CA ALA A 323 7.28 7.20 0.14
C ALA A 323 7.53 8.35 1.13
N LEU A 324 8.68 9.03 1.05
CA LEU A 324 8.95 10.19 1.90
C LEU A 324 8.09 11.41 1.53
N PRO A 325 7.96 11.81 0.24
CA PRO A 325 7.02 12.84 -0.17
C PRO A 325 5.55 12.63 0.23
N GLU A 326 5.09 11.38 0.36
CA GLU A 326 3.75 11.07 0.88
C GLU A 326 3.56 11.61 2.32
N VAL A 327 4.62 11.63 3.14
CA VAL A 327 4.61 12.19 4.52
C VAL A 327 4.29 13.68 4.52
N ASP A 328 4.73 14.40 3.49
CA ASP A 328 4.42 15.83 3.29
C ASP A 328 3.04 16.05 2.64
N GLY A 329 2.25 14.99 2.41
CA GLY A 329 0.94 15.05 1.76
C GLY A 329 0.99 15.32 0.26
N ARG A 330 2.17 15.14 -0.37
CA ARG A 330 2.34 15.38 -1.81
C ARG A 330 1.65 14.27 -2.62
N LEU A 331 1.06 14.65 -3.76
CA LEU A 331 0.37 13.74 -4.67
C LEU A 331 1.34 13.28 -5.75
N LEU A 332 1.59 11.97 -5.86
CA LEU A 332 2.46 11.44 -6.92
C LEU A 332 1.82 11.71 -8.29
N SER A 333 2.59 12.34 -9.18
CA SER A 333 2.20 12.50 -10.58
C SER A 333 2.93 11.49 -11.47
N ARG A 334 3.94 11.90 -12.23
CA ARG A 334 4.74 11.07 -13.13
C ARG A 334 6.23 11.34 -13.01
N ALA A 335 7.03 10.35 -13.45
CA ALA A 335 8.41 10.60 -13.82
C ALA A 335 8.43 11.31 -15.17
N ILE A 336 8.93 12.55 -15.19
CA ILE A 336 8.95 13.39 -16.39
C ILE A 336 10.31 13.40 -17.08
N SER A 337 11.32 12.79 -16.46
CA SER A 337 12.64 12.64 -17.04
C SER A 337 13.38 11.47 -16.43
N PHE A 338 14.33 10.97 -17.20
CA PHE A 338 15.24 9.89 -16.84
C PHE A 338 16.66 10.38 -17.03
N LYS A 339 17.58 9.88 -16.20
CA LYS A 339 18.99 10.19 -16.30
C LYS A 339 19.65 9.10 -17.12
N ASP A 340 20.19 9.48 -18.26
CA ASP A 340 20.85 8.55 -19.17
C ASP A 340 22.02 9.25 -19.87
N GLU A 341 22.87 8.47 -20.54
CA GLU A 341 23.82 9.04 -21.49
C GLU A 341 23.03 9.80 -22.57
N ALA A 342 23.19 11.11 -22.58
CA ALA A 342 22.52 11.95 -23.55
C ALA A 342 23.21 11.84 -24.91
N TYR A 343 24.54 11.85 -24.90
CA TYR A 343 25.42 11.67 -26.06
C TYR A 343 26.87 11.48 -25.61
N PHE A 344 27.68 10.86 -26.48
CA PHE A 344 29.13 10.93 -26.38
C PHE A 344 29.61 12.23 -27.03
N ASP A 345 30.22 13.12 -26.23
CA ASP A 345 30.81 14.34 -26.76
C ASP A 345 32.20 14.03 -27.32
N GLU A 346 32.28 13.76 -28.62
CA GLU A 346 33.54 13.50 -29.36
C GLU A 346 34.64 14.52 -29.04
N ALA A 347 34.23 15.75 -28.79
CA ALA A 347 35.12 16.87 -28.68
C ALA A 347 35.66 17.03 -27.24
N THR A 348 35.01 16.40 -26.25
CA THR A 348 35.54 16.18 -24.89
C THR A 348 35.91 14.73 -24.58
N GLN A 349 35.66 13.80 -25.50
CA GLN A 349 35.80 12.35 -25.36
C GLN A 349 35.16 11.84 -24.06
N CYS A 350 33.95 12.30 -23.79
CA CYS A 350 33.24 12.02 -22.55
C CYS A 350 31.78 11.64 -22.83
N PRO A 351 31.28 10.54 -22.24
CA PRO A 351 29.84 10.29 -22.21
C PRO A 351 29.18 11.32 -21.28
N ILE A 352 28.27 12.14 -21.82
CA ILE A 352 27.57 13.16 -21.05
C ILE A 352 26.24 12.60 -20.57
N ALA A 353 26.12 12.35 -19.26
CA ALA A 353 24.87 11.92 -18.64
C ALA A 353 24.05 13.11 -18.11
N THR A 354 22.82 13.28 -18.58
CA THR A 354 21.91 14.34 -18.10
C THR A 354 20.46 13.88 -18.08
N TYR A 355 19.59 14.67 -17.44
CA TYR A 355 18.16 14.42 -17.43
C TYR A 355 17.54 14.71 -18.80
N ARG A 356 17.01 13.67 -19.44
CA ARG A 356 16.24 13.80 -20.67
C ARG A 356 14.76 13.78 -20.36
N ALA A 357 14.05 14.81 -20.79
CA ALA A 357 12.63 14.89 -20.52
C ALA A 357 11.81 13.96 -21.41
N GLN A 358 10.82 13.31 -20.81
CA GLN A 358 9.88 12.45 -21.49
C GLN A 358 8.58 13.23 -21.82
N GLY A 359 8.26 13.32 -23.11
CA GLY A 359 7.31 14.30 -23.63
C GLY A 359 5.85 14.03 -23.24
N ASP A 360 5.41 12.79 -23.37
CA ASP A 360 4.05 12.35 -23.01
C ASP A 360 3.80 12.47 -21.49
N ARG A 361 4.82 12.15 -20.68
CA ARG A 361 4.77 12.29 -19.21
C ARG A 361 4.63 13.75 -18.79
N ILE A 362 5.35 14.66 -19.44
CA ILE A 362 5.21 16.12 -19.21
C ILE A 362 3.80 16.59 -19.59
N ALA A 363 3.28 16.12 -20.73
CA ALA A 363 1.93 16.48 -21.17
C ALA A 363 0.87 16.03 -20.14
N PHE A 364 1.00 14.82 -19.59
CA PHE A 364 0.13 14.33 -18.53
C PHE A 364 0.17 15.23 -17.29
N VAL A 365 1.35 15.60 -16.81
CA VAL A 365 1.50 16.46 -15.61
C VAL A 365 0.91 17.85 -15.85
N ALA A 366 1.14 18.46 -17.03
CA ALA A 366 0.57 19.76 -17.36
C ALA A 366 -0.97 19.72 -17.44
N GLU A 367 -1.52 18.65 -17.99
CA GLU A 367 -2.96 18.45 -18.06
C GLU A 367 -3.58 18.19 -16.68
N LEU A 368 -2.92 17.39 -15.85
CA LEU A 368 -3.35 17.15 -14.46
C LEU A 368 -3.34 18.47 -13.67
N ALA A 369 -2.30 19.28 -13.86
CA ALA A 369 -2.22 20.60 -13.26
C ALA A 369 -3.40 21.49 -13.69
N ARG A 370 -3.72 21.50 -15.00
CA ARG A 370 -4.86 22.24 -15.55
C ARG A 370 -6.18 21.79 -14.92
N ASN A 371 -6.38 20.49 -14.74
CA ASN A 371 -7.64 19.98 -14.19
C ASN A 371 -7.79 20.30 -12.70
N TRP A 372 -6.70 20.29 -11.91
CA TRP A 372 -6.72 20.78 -10.52
C TRP A 372 -7.02 22.28 -10.44
N THR A 373 -6.39 23.10 -11.29
CA THR A 373 -6.67 24.55 -11.30
C THR A 373 -8.09 24.85 -11.76
N ARG A 374 -8.59 24.10 -12.75
CA ARG A 374 -9.99 24.19 -13.21
C ARG A 374 -10.97 23.85 -12.07
N LEU A 375 -10.74 22.75 -11.34
CA LEU A 375 -11.55 22.39 -10.17
C LEU A 375 -11.58 23.52 -9.14
N ARG A 376 -10.41 24.09 -8.83
CA ARG A 376 -10.26 25.17 -7.85
C ARG A 376 -10.99 26.45 -8.26
N GLN A 377 -10.89 26.84 -9.52
CA GLN A 377 -11.50 28.07 -10.07
C GLN A 377 -13.00 27.96 -10.31
N THR A 378 -13.51 26.74 -10.52
CA THR A 378 -14.95 26.52 -10.76
C THR A 378 -15.74 26.78 -9.47
N PRO A 379 -16.78 27.64 -9.48
CA PRO A 379 -17.65 27.85 -8.33
C PRO A 379 -18.37 26.55 -7.91
N ALA A 380 -18.64 26.38 -6.61
CA ALA A 380 -19.23 25.14 -6.09
C ALA A 380 -20.53 24.70 -6.81
N PRO A 381 -21.49 25.59 -7.15
CA PRO A 381 -22.69 25.20 -7.87
C PRO A 381 -22.43 24.60 -9.26
N ASP A 382 -21.32 24.96 -9.91
CA ASP A 382 -20.95 24.53 -11.26
C ASP A 382 -19.96 23.36 -11.28
N ARG A 383 -19.42 22.98 -10.11
CA ARG A 383 -18.51 21.84 -10.00
C ARG A 383 -19.26 20.55 -10.25
N ARG A 384 -18.68 19.75 -11.14
CA ARG A 384 -19.20 18.45 -11.59
C ARG A 384 -18.42 17.34 -10.89
N VAL A 385 -19.05 16.66 -9.93
CA VAL A 385 -18.42 15.61 -9.11
C VAL A 385 -19.05 14.25 -9.42
N ALA A 386 -18.23 13.25 -9.72
CA ALA A 386 -18.71 11.88 -9.91
C ALA A 386 -18.41 11.02 -8.69
N LEU A 387 -19.42 10.42 -8.08
CA LEU A 387 -19.30 9.46 -6.97
C LEU A 387 -19.37 8.04 -7.55
N ILE A 388 -18.30 7.27 -7.45
CA ILE A 388 -18.16 5.94 -8.06
C ILE A 388 -18.20 4.88 -6.97
N LEU A 389 -19.13 3.95 -7.08
CA LEU A 389 -19.30 2.85 -6.13
C LEU A 389 -18.68 1.57 -6.72
N ALA A 390 -17.86 0.89 -5.92
CA ALA A 390 -17.28 -0.39 -6.35
C ALA A 390 -18.35 -1.48 -6.47
N ASN A 391 -18.16 -2.42 -7.38
CA ASN A 391 -19.03 -3.59 -7.52
C ASN A 391 -18.16 -4.80 -7.85
N TYR A 392 -17.84 -5.57 -6.83
CA TYR A 392 -17.10 -6.80 -6.96
C TYR A 392 -17.35 -7.68 -5.72
N PRO A 393 -17.82 -8.93 -5.90
CA PRO A 393 -18.17 -9.58 -7.18
C PRO A 393 -19.35 -8.91 -7.90
N ASN A 394 -19.51 -9.16 -9.20
CA ASN A 394 -20.37 -8.38 -10.11
C ASN A 394 -21.89 -8.63 -9.97
N LYS A 395 -22.35 -9.13 -8.81
CA LYS A 395 -23.74 -9.52 -8.55
C LYS A 395 -24.55 -8.36 -7.97
N ASP A 396 -25.86 -8.40 -8.14
CA ASP A 396 -26.75 -7.34 -7.65
C ASP A 396 -26.96 -7.35 -6.13
N GLY A 397 -26.69 -8.46 -5.44
CA GLY A 397 -26.58 -8.48 -3.97
C GLY A 397 -25.28 -7.85 -3.47
N ARG A 398 -24.36 -7.52 -4.38
CA ARG A 398 -22.95 -7.19 -4.12
C ARG A 398 -22.52 -5.80 -4.62
N LEU A 399 -23.48 -4.91 -4.84
CA LEU A 399 -23.22 -3.53 -5.26
C LEU A 399 -22.65 -2.68 -4.10
N ALA A 400 -21.94 -1.61 -4.44
CA ALA A 400 -21.40 -0.64 -3.48
C ALA A 400 -20.50 -1.28 -2.41
N ASN A 401 -19.59 -2.16 -2.83
CA ASN A 401 -18.61 -2.76 -1.93
C ASN A 401 -17.73 -1.68 -1.27
N GLY A 402 -17.39 -1.89 -0.01
CA GLY A 402 -16.73 -0.94 0.88
C GLY A 402 -16.44 -1.64 2.21
N VAL A 403 -15.19 -2.08 2.43
CA VAL A 403 -14.86 -2.84 3.65
C VAL A 403 -15.06 -1.95 4.88
N GLY A 404 -15.88 -2.41 5.83
CA GLY A 404 -16.19 -1.68 7.05
C GLY A 404 -16.98 -0.38 6.85
N LEU A 405 -17.46 -0.10 5.63
CA LEU A 405 -18.17 1.13 5.29
C LEU A 405 -19.59 0.82 4.81
N ASP A 406 -20.57 1.52 5.35
CA ASP A 406 -21.91 1.59 4.77
C ASP A 406 -21.87 2.53 3.57
N THR A 407 -21.39 2.03 2.43
CA THR A 407 -21.17 2.80 1.21
C THR A 407 -22.45 3.47 0.68
N PRO A 408 -23.63 2.81 0.65
CA PRO A 408 -24.89 3.48 0.32
C PRO A 408 -25.21 4.66 1.25
N ALA A 409 -25.19 4.46 2.58
CA ALA A 409 -25.49 5.54 3.52
C ALA A 409 -24.45 6.67 3.45
N SER A 410 -23.17 6.31 3.30
CA SER A 410 -22.04 7.24 3.12
C SER A 410 -22.18 8.07 1.84
N THR A 411 -22.70 7.49 0.77
CA THR A 411 -22.98 8.21 -0.49
C THR A 411 -24.10 9.21 -0.30
N VAL A 412 -25.20 8.83 0.38
CA VAL A 412 -26.29 9.76 0.70
C VAL A 412 -25.79 10.90 1.59
N GLU A 413 -24.98 10.59 2.60
CA GLU A 413 -24.41 11.62 3.47
C GLU A 413 -23.45 12.53 2.70
N THR A 414 -22.65 11.99 1.79
CA THR A 414 -21.80 12.77 0.88
C THR A 414 -22.62 13.74 0.03
N LEU A 415 -23.78 13.32 -0.50
CA LEU A 415 -24.68 14.24 -1.23
C LEU A 415 -25.18 15.38 -0.34
N ARG A 416 -25.49 15.10 0.94
CA ARG A 416 -25.88 16.14 1.91
C ARG A 416 -24.73 17.10 2.21
N LEU A 417 -23.53 16.58 2.42
CA LEU A 417 -22.31 17.37 2.62
C LEU A 417 -22.01 18.27 1.42
N LEU A 418 -22.17 17.75 0.20
CA LEU A 418 -22.01 18.52 -1.04
C LEU A 418 -23.09 19.61 -1.16
N ALA A 419 -24.35 19.30 -0.90
CA ALA A 419 -25.43 20.29 -0.91
C ALA A 419 -25.18 21.41 0.12
N ALA A 420 -24.79 21.05 1.35
CA ALA A 420 -24.41 22.00 2.39
C ALA A 420 -23.15 22.82 2.02
N GLY A 421 -22.23 22.22 1.26
CA GLY A 421 -21.07 22.87 0.66
C GLY A 421 -21.37 23.78 -0.53
N GLY A 422 -22.64 23.93 -0.93
CA GLY A 422 -23.08 24.80 -2.02
C GLY A 422 -22.99 24.19 -3.42
N TYR A 423 -22.80 22.88 -3.54
CA TYR A 423 -22.84 22.18 -4.83
C TYR A 423 -24.29 22.03 -5.30
N ARG A 424 -24.51 22.06 -6.61
CA ARG A 424 -25.84 21.81 -7.19
C ARG A 424 -26.17 20.33 -7.14
N VAL A 425 -26.87 19.93 -6.08
CA VAL A 425 -27.41 18.58 -5.90
C VAL A 425 -28.93 18.63 -6.06
N GLU A 426 -29.47 17.87 -6.99
CA GLU A 426 -30.90 17.83 -7.30
C GLU A 426 -31.45 16.41 -7.13
N ASN A 427 -32.70 16.29 -6.65
CA ASN A 427 -33.38 15.00 -6.50
C ASN A 427 -32.54 13.95 -5.74
N ALA A 428 -31.80 14.37 -4.70
CA ALA A 428 -31.00 13.43 -3.91
C ALA A 428 -31.90 12.37 -3.25
N PRO A 429 -31.49 11.09 -3.22
CA PRO A 429 -32.21 10.05 -2.51
C PRO A 429 -32.33 10.40 -1.02
N ALA A 430 -33.48 10.10 -0.43
CA ALA A 430 -33.76 10.43 0.97
C ALA A 430 -32.91 9.60 1.96
N ASN A 431 -32.60 8.36 1.60
CA ASN A 431 -31.85 7.38 2.40
C ASN A 431 -31.18 6.32 1.50
N SER A 432 -30.42 5.41 2.11
CA SER A 432 -29.70 4.33 1.43
C SER A 432 -30.63 3.40 0.65
N ASP A 433 -31.79 3.03 1.19
CA ASP A 433 -32.75 2.17 0.49
C ASP A 433 -33.25 2.82 -0.81
N ALA A 434 -33.61 4.10 -0.78
CA ALA A 434 -34.03 4.84 -1.97
C ALA A 434 -32.91 4.95 -3.02
N LEU A 435 -31.66 5.09 -2.58
CA LEU A 435 -30.50 5.07 -3.47
C LEU A 435 -30.34 3.70 -4.14
N MET A 436 -30.40 2.61 -3.36
CA MET A 436 -30.21 1.26 -3.87
C MET A 436 -31.36 0.84 -4.80
N GLN A 437 -32.60 1.20 -4.49
CA GLN A 437 -33.75 1.01 -5.38
C GLN A 437 -33.54 1.71 -6.73
N ALA A 438 -33.04 2.96 -6.73
CA ALA A 438 -32.76 3.69 -7.96
C ALA A 438 -31.63 3.06 -8.79
N ILE A 439 -30.58 2.55 -8.13
CA ILE A 439 -29.48 1.83 -8.79
C ILE A 439 -29.98 0.53 -9.41
N LEU A 440 -30.70 -0.30 -8.65
CA LEU A 440 -31.17 -1.62 -9.06
C LEU A 440 -32.24 -1.55 -10.16
N ALA A 441 -33.01 -0.45 -10.24
CA ALA A 441 -33.93 -0.21 -11.35
C ALA A 441 -33.19 -0.02 -12.69
N GLY A 442 -31.97 0.52 -12.65
CA GLY A 442 -31.12 0.80 -13.80
C GLY A 442 -30.27 -0.40 -14.26
N PRO A 443 -29.54 -0.26 -15.38
CA PRO A 443 -28.59 -1.29 -15.80
C PRO A 443 -27.44 -1.41 -14.78
N THR A 444 -27.09 -2.62 -14.35
CA THR A 444 -25.95 -2.91 -13.47
C THR A 444 -24.87 -3.69 -14.23
N ASN A 445 -23.89 -4.29 -13.52
CA ASN A 445 -22.92 -5.22 -14.10
C ASN A 445 -23.50 -6.62 -14.33
N TRP A 446 -24.66 -6.92 -13.73
CA TRP A 446 -25.34 -8.20 -13.88
C TRP A 446 -25.93 -8.32 -15.29
N LEU A 447 -25.38 -9.23 -16.11
CA LEU A 447 -25.69 -9.30 -17.54
C LEU A 447 -27.05 -9.94 -17.86
N THR A 448 -27.54 -10.83 -16.99
CA THR A 448 -28.67 -11.75 -17.26
C THR A 448 -29.96 -11.04 -17.69
N ASP A 449 -30.33 -9.95 -17.04
CA ASP A 449 -31.56 -9.19 -17.32
C ASP A 449 -31.28 -7.72 -17.71
N ARG A 450 -29.99 -7.35 -17.81
CA ARG A 450 -29.50 -5.99 -18.06
C ARG A 450 -30.18 -5.29 -19.21
N ALA A 451 -30.36 -5.99 -20.33
CA ALA A 451 -30.91 -5.45 -21.56
C ALA A 451 -32.38 -4.99 -21.42
N THR A 452 -33.06 -5.45 -20.37
CA THR A 452 -34.47 -5.12 -20.09
C THR A 452 -34.64 -4.02 -19.03
N ARG A 453 -33.55 -3.65 -18.32
CA ARG A 453 -33.60 -2.62 -17.28
C ARG A 453 -33.67 -1.22 -17.86
N ALA A 454 -34.39 -0.33 -17.17
CA ALA A 454 -34.64 1.03 -17.59
C ALA A 454 -33.88 2.03 -16.71
N GLY A 455 -33.34 3.09 -17.30
CA GLY A 455 -32.54 4.09 -16.59
C GLY A 455 -31.08 4.09 -17.00
N GLY A 456 -30.22 4.65 -16.16
CA GLY A 456 -28.83 4.94 -16.51
C GLY A 456 -28.70 6.06 -17.55
N VAL A 457 -27.48 6.27 -18.03
CA VAL A 457 -27.19 7.22 -19.12
C VAL A 457 -26.82 6.49 -20.39
N SER A 458 -27.09 7.09 -21.55
CA SER A 458 -26.71 6.55 -22.86
C SER A 458 -25.50 7.30 -23.39
N TYR A 459 -24.46 6.57 -23.80
CA TYR A 459 -23.26 7.15 -24.41
C TYR A 459 -23.13 6.65 -25.86
N PRO A 460 -23.23 7.53 -26.87
CA PRO A 460 -23.18 7.13 -28.27
C PRO A 460 -21.89 6.38 -28.62
N LEU A 461 -22.00 5.27 -29.34
CA LEU A 461 -20.84 4.48 -29.77
C LEU A 461 -19.87 5.32 -30.63
N ALA A 462 -20.39 6.19 -31.49
CA ALA A 462 -19.57 7.07 -32.32
C ALA A 462 -18.71 8.04 -31.49
N ASP A 463 -19.20 8.49 -30.33
CA ASP A 463 -18.41 9.33 -29.43
C ASP A 463 -17.35 8.51 -28.69
N TYR A 464 -17.71 7.30 -28.25
CA TYR A 464 -16.74 6.35 -27.68
C TYR A 464 -15.59 6.08 -28.66
N GLU A 465 -15.89 5.75 -29.92
CA GLU A 465 -14.90 5.42 -30.95
C GLU A 465 -13.93 6.57 -31.23
N LYS A 466 -14.39 7.83 -31.19
CA LYS A 466 -13.52 9.01 -31.30
C LYS A 466 -12.47 9.06 -30.19
N HIS A 467 -12.86 8.77 -28.95
CA HIS A 467 -11.93 8.77 -27.81
C HIS A 467 -11.05 7.53 -27.78
N PHE A 468 -11.63 6.36 -28.10
CA PHE A 468 -10.88 5.12 -28.23
C PHE A 468 -9.77 5.24 -29.27
N ALA A 469 -10.02 5.90 -30.41
CA ALA A 469 -9.03 6.12 -31.47
C ALA A 469 -7.79 6.91 -31.00
N ASN A 470 -7.93 7.79 -30.00
CA ASN A 470 -6.84 8.59 -29.45
C ASN A 470 -5.94 7.84 -28.45
N LEU A 471 -6.32 6.63 -28.03
CA LEU A 471 -5.46 5.80 -27.18
C LEU A 471 -4.20 5.33 -27.94
N PRO A 472 -3.10 5.04 -27.22
CA PRO A 472 -1.92 4.41 -27.81
C PRO A 472 -2.29 3.13 -28.57
N TRP A 473 -1.59 2.88 -29.68
CA TRP A 473 -1.89 1.74 -30.55
C TRP A 473 -1.84 0.40 -29.81
N GLU A 474 -0.83 0.19 -28.96
CA GLU A 474 -0.69 -1.02 -28.14
C GLU A 474 -1.90 -1.24 -27.21
N VAL A 475 -2.41 -0.19 -26.57
CA VAL A 475 -3.59 -0.27 -25.69
C VAL A 475 -4.83 -0.66 -26.49
N LYS A 476 -5.06 -0.01 -27.64
CA LYS A 476 -6.19 -0.32 -28.51
C LYS A 476 -6.12 -1.76 -28.99
N GLN A 477 -4.95 -2.20 -29.45
CA GLN A 477 -4.75 -3.54 -29.94
C GLN A 477 -5.02 -4.59 -28.85
N ARG A 478 -4.44 -4.44 -27.66
CA ARG A 478 -4.68 -5.38 -26.54
C ARG A 478 -6.16 -5.50 -26.19
N ILE A 479 -6.89 -4.39 -26.18
CA ILE A 479 -8.33 -4.38 -25.89
C ILE A 479 -9.12 -5.07 -27.02
N THR A 480 -8.85 -4.71 -28.27
CA THR A 480 -9.55 -5.29 -29.43
C THR A 480 -9.21 -6.77 -29.64
N ASP A 481 -7.96 -7.19 -29.39
CA ASP A 481 -7.54 -8.59 -29.47
C ASP A 481 -8.28 -9.44 -28.42
N ARG A 482 -8.52 -8.90 -27.21
CA ARG A 482 -9.25 -9.62 -26.15
C ARG A 482 -10.76 -9.59 -26.32
N TRP A 483 -11.34 -8.44 -26.67
CA TRP A 483 -12.78 -8.18 -26.57
C TRP A 483 -13.49 -7.97 -27.91
N GLY A 484 -12.76 -7.98 -29.03
CA GLY A 484 -13.31 -7.74 -30.36
C GLY A 484 -13.61 -6.26 -30.62
N GLU A 485 -14.66 -5.99 -31.40
CA GLU A 485 -15.07 -4.63 -31.72
C GLU A 485 -16.01 -4.06 -30.65
N ALA A 486 -15.92 -2.75 -30.38
CA ALA A 486 -16.75 -2.07 -29.38
C ALA A 486 -18.27 -2.24 -29.58
N ARG A 487 -18.71 -2.45 -30.83
CA ARG A 487 -20.12 -2.67 -31.17
C ARG A 487 -20.66 -4.04 -30.74
N GLN A 488 -19.78 -4.96 -30.38
CA GLN A 488 -20.10 -6.31 -29.89
C GLN A 488 -20.14 -6.36 -28.36
N ASP A 489 -19.78 -5.27 -27.67
CA ASP A 489 -19.76 -5.23 -26.21
C ASP A 489 -21.17 -5.44 -25.63
N PRO A 490 -21.33 -6.26 -24.57
CA PRO A 490 -22.63 -6.60 -23.99
C PRO A 490 -23.39 -5.39 -23.41
N PHE A 491 -22.75 -4.23 -23.23
CA PHE A 491 -23.40 -3.02 -22.74
C PHE A 491 -24.02 -2.16 -23.86
N ILE A 492 -23.84 -2.55 -25.13
CA ILE A 492 -24.47 -1.90 -26.28
C ILE A 492 -25.97 -2.23 -26.33
N SER A 493 -26.81 -1.20 -26.30
CA SER A 493 -28.23 -1.35 -26.60
C SER A 493 -28.43 -1.22 -28.11
N SER A 494 -28.74 -2.33 -28.79
CA SER A 494 -29.32 -2.33 -30.14
C SER A 494 -30.78 -2.76 -30.02
N GLN A 495 -31.71 -2.12 -30.74
CA GLN A 495 -33.03 -2.73 -30.91
C GLN A 495 -32.83 -4.11 -31.56
N LYS A 496 -33.54 -5.12 -31.04
CA LYS A 496 -33.64 -6.49 -31.56
C LYS A 496 -33.49 -6.51 -33.09
N LEU A 497 -32.50 -7.25 -33.59
CA LEU A 497 -32.58 -7.74 -34.97
C LEU A 497 -33.97 -8.39 -35.12
N PRO A 498 -34.81 -7.96 -36.09
CA PRO A 498 -36.08 -8.64 -36.31
C PRO A 498 -35.78 -10.11 -36.65
N PRO A 499 -36.63 -11.06 -36.23
CA PRO A 499 -36.47 -12.46 -36.60
C PRO A 499 -36.37 -12.57 -38.13
N GLU A 500 -35.53 -13.52 -38.59
CA GLU A 500 -35.16 -13.70 -39.99
C GLU A 500 -36.37 -13.54 -40.94
N GLY A 501 -36.25 -12.64 -41.91
CA GLY A 501 -37.23 -12.48 -43.00
C GLY A 501 -38.00 -11.17 -43.07
N ARG A 502 -37.73 -10.16 -42.22
CA ARG A 502 -38.26 -8.79 -42.42
C ARG A 502 -37.18 -7.82 -42.88
N SER A 503 -37.40 -7.23 -44.07
CA SER A 503 -36.56 -6.20 -44.66
C SER A 503 -36.42 -4.96 -43.76
N PRO A 504 -35.22 -4.36 -43.65
CA PRO A 504 -35.00 -3.12 -42.91
C PRO A 504 -35.55 -1.94 -43.72
N SER A 505 -36.82 -1.63 -43.54
CA SER A 505 -37.43 -0.40 -44.07
C SER A 505 -38.24 0.33 -43.01
N ALA A 506 -37.69 0.43 -41.80
CA ALA A 506 -38.19 1.32 -40.74
C ALA A 506 -37.17 2.49 -40.57
N PRO A 507 -37.59 3.77 -40.62
CA PRO A 507 -36.69 4.92 -40.60
C PRO A 507 -36.05 5.27 -39.24
N ASP A 508 -36.27 4.51 -38.16
CA ASP A 508 -35.84 4.89 -36.81
C ASP A 508 -34.94 3.82 -36.14
N ALA A 509 -33.87 3.39 -36.82
CA ALA A 509 -32.81 2.64 -36.14
C ALA A 509 -32.02 3.61 -35.24
N ALA A 510 -32.39 3.68 -33.96
CA ALA A 510 -31.63 4.45 -32.98
C ALA A 510 -30.15 4.04 -33.01
N GLU A 511 -29.25 5.04 -33.03
CA GLU A 511 -27.81 4.79 -33.08
C GLU A 511 -27.35 3.91 -31.89
N PRO A 512 -26.40 2.98 -32.10
CA PRO A 512 -25.89 2.12 -31.04
C PRO A 512 -25.26 2.98 -29.93
N CYS A 513 -25.62 2.67 -28.68
CA CYS A 513 -25.09 3.38 -27.51
C CYS A 513 -24.79 2.41 -26.37
N PHE A 514 -23.76 2.75 -25.59
CA PHE A 514 -23.53 2.12 -24.30
C PHE A 514 -24.59 2.59 -23.31
N LYS A 515 -25.27 1.65 -22.64
CA LYS A 515 -26.07 1.97 -21.46
C LYS A 515 -25.15 1.90 -20.25
N LEU A 516 -25.00 2.99 -19.50
CA LEU A 516 -24.07 3.08 -18.38
C LEU A 516 -24.86 3.24 -17.07
N SER A 517 -24.42 2.55 -16.02
CA SER A 517 -25.03 2.59 -14.68
C SER A 517 -24.69 3.90 -13.97
N ILE A 518 -25.38 4.98 -14.33
CA ILE A 518 -25.15 6.33 -13.80
C ILE A 518 -26.47 7.00 -13.48
N LEU A 519 -26.59 7.48 -12.24
CA LEU A 519 -27.68 8.32 -11.75
C LEU A 519 -27.23 9.78 -11.72
N THR A 520 -28.10 10.70 -12.13
CA THR A 520 -27.80 12.14 -12.18
C THR A 520 -28.58 12.90 -11.13
N HIS A 521 -27.87 13.66 -10.31
CA HIS A 521 -28.41 14.48 -9.22
C HIS A 521 -27.93 15.93 -9.36
N GLY A 522 -28.30 16.58 -10.47
CA GLY A 522 -27.82 17.92 -10.82
C GLY A 522 -26.38 17.86 -11.37
N ASN A 523 -25.44 18.49 -10.67
CA ASN A 523 -24.01 18.44 -11.01
C ASN A 523 -23.24 17.36 -10.25
N VAL A 524 -23.93 16.47 -9.55
CA VAL A 524 -23.33 15.27 -8.96
C VAL A 524 -23.92 14.05 -9.67
N VAL A 525 -23.06 13.10 -10.04
CA VAL A 525 -23.49 11.81 -10.59
C VAL A 525 -23.03 10.68 -9.68
N ILE A 526 -23.83 9.62 -9.61
CA ILE A 526 -23.49 8.39 -8.88
C ILE A 526 -23.39 7.28 -9.91
N GLY A 527 -22.28 6.55 -9.96
CA GLY A 527 -22.12 5.47 -10.92
C GLY A 527 -21.61 4.18 -10.29
N ILE A 528 -22.07 3.05 -10.80
CA ILE A 528 -21.51 1.74 -10.46
C ILE A 528 -20.28 1.51 -11.33
N GLN A 529 -19.14 1.25 -10.69
CA GLN A 529 -17.90 0.94 -11.39
C GLN A 529 -18.11 -0.31 -12.26
N PRO A 530 -17.79 -0.26 -13.56
CA PRO A 530 -17.93 -1.42 -14.42
C PRO A 530 -17.06 -2.60 -14.00
N ALA A 531 -17.54 -3.80 -14.33
CA ALA A 531 -16.80 -5.04 -14.13
C ALA A 531 -15.56 -5.10 -15.03
N ARG A 532 -14.53 -5.82 -14.57
CA ARG A 532 -13.28 -6.02 -15.34
C ARG A 532 -13.40 -6.95 -16.54
N GLY A 533 -14.53 -7.64 -16.69
CA GLY A 533 -14.77 -8.60 -17.78
C GLY A 533 -14.74 -10.07 -17.37
N TYR A 534 -14.41 -10.40 -16.11
CA TYR A 534 -14.46 -11.79 -15.60
C TYR A 534 -15.82 -12.48 -15.84
N ASN A 535 -16.91 -11.71 -15.83
CA ASN A 535 -18.28 -12.16 -16.05
C ASN A 535 -18.69 -12.23 -17.53
N ILE A 536 -17.89 -11.73 -18.46
CA ILE A 536 -18.21 -11.76 -19.91
C ILE A 536 -17.80 -13.10 -20.51
N ASP A 537 -16.60 -13.55 -20.18
CA ASP A 537 -16.03 -14.82 -20.63
C ASP A 537 -15.18 -15.42 -19.51
N PRO A 538 -15.81 -16.08 -18.51
CA PRO A 538 -15.12 -16.61 -17.34
C PRO A 538 -14.01 -17.60 -17.71
N THR A 539 -14.24 -18.46 -18.72
CA THR A 539 -13.36 -19.57 -19.10
C THR A 539 -11.99 -19.11 -19.63
N GLU A 540 -11.93 -18.14 -20.55
CA GLU A 540 -10.60 -17.66 -21.00
C GLU A 540 -9.98 -16.67 -20.00
N THR A 541 -10.81 -16.01 -19.19
CA THR A 541 -10.34 -14.93 -18.32
C THR A 541 -9.59 -15.43 -17.09
N TYR A 542 -9.96 -16.56 -16.49
CA TYR A 542 -9.25 -17.05 -15.29
C TYR A 542 -7.79 -17.44 -15.57
N HIS A 543 -7.44 -17.71 -16.84
CA HIS A 543 -6.06 -17.96 -17.26
C HIS A 543 -5.23 -16.68 -17.50
N SER A 544 -5.84 -15.50 -17.38
CA SER A 544 -5.25 -14.21 -17.77
C SER A 544 -5.11 -13.24 -16.57
N PRO A 545 -4.02 -13.32 -15.78
CA PRO A 545 -3.76 -12.40 -14.66
C PRO A 545 -3.73 -10.92 -15.05
N ASP A 546 -3.36 -10.64 -16.29
CA ASP A 546 -3.21 -9.31 -16.88
C ASP A 546 -4.40 -8.93 -17.79
N LEU A 547 -5.61 -9.38 -17.44
CA LEU A 547 -6.84 -9.06 -18.15
C LEU A 547 -7.02 -7.55 -18.37
N VAL A 548 -7.13 -7.15 -19.64
CA VAL A 548 -7.41 -5.77 -20.04
C VAL A 548 -8.90 -5.44 -19.88
N PRO A 549 -9.27 -4.19 -19.55
CA PRO A 549 -10.67 -3.84 -19.36
C PRO A 549 -11.45 -3.86 -20.69
N PRO A 550 -12.73 -4.28 -20.68
CA PRO A 550 -13.61 -4.29 -21.86
C PRO A 550 -14.04 -2.88 -22.28
N HIS A 551 -14.63 -2.77 -23.47
CA HIS A 551 -15.00 -1.48 -24.07
C HIS A 551 -15.95 -0.66 -23.18
N HIS A 552 -16.94 -1.28 -22.55
CA HIS A 552 -17.88 -0.57 -21.67
C HIS A 552 -17.23 0.01 -20.41
N TYR A 553 -16.15 -0.59 -19.92
CA TYR A 553 -15.35 -0.06 -18.82
C TYR A 553 -14.74 1.29 -19.22
N LEU A 554 -14.14 1.35 -20.41
CA LEU A 554 -13.63 2.59 -20.98
C LEU A 554 -14.76 3.58 -21.26
N ALA A 555 -15.90 3.11 -21.80
CA ALA A 555 -17.05 3.94 -22.12
C ALA A 555 -17.57 4.70 -20.90
N PHE A 556 -17.62 4.05 -19.73
CA PHE A 556 -18.00 4.68 -18.47
C PHE A 556 -17.09 5.85 -18.12
N TYR A 557 -15.77 5.64 -18.10
CA TYR A 557 -14.81 6.70 -17.74
C TYR A 557 -14.66 7.76 -18.83
N PHE A 558 -14.79 7.41 -20.11
CA PHE A 558 -14.80 8.37 -21.21
C PHE A 558 -16.04 9.25 -21.17
N TRP A 559 -17.20 8.70 -20.82
CA TRP A 559 -18.39 9.48 -20.58
C TRP A 559 -18.15 10.50 -19.46
N LEU A 560 -17.60 10.07 -18.32
CA LEU A 560 -17.27 10.98 -17.20
C LEU A 560 -16.30 12.09 -17.61
N ARG A 561 -15.21 11.74 -18.31
CA ARG A 561 -14.13 12.66 -18.67
C ARG A 561 -14.51 13.64 -19.77
N HIS A 562 -15.11 13.12 -20.84
CA HIS A 562 -15.19 13.84 -22.11
C HIS A 562 -16.61 14.27 -22.48
N HIS A 563 -17.62 13.50 -22.08
CA HIS A 563 -19.02 13.81 -22.40
C HIS A 563 -19.68 14.64 -21.29
N TRP A 564 -19.62 14.15 -20.05
CA TRP A 564 -20.15 14.86 -18.89
C TRP A 564 -19.18 15.92 -18.36
N GLY A 565 -17.88 15.74 -18.56
CA GLY A 565 -16.86 16.74 -18.20
C GLY A 565 -16.69 16.88 -16.69
N ALA A 566 -16.49 15.77 -15.98
CA ALA A 566 -16.22 15.76 -14.55
C ALA A 566 -15.06 16.72 -14.21
N HIS A 567 -15.19 17.41 -13.07
CA HIS A 567 -14.13 18.20 -12.47
C HIS A 567 -13.31 17.37 -11.48
N ALA A 568 -13.95 16.43 -10.80
CA ALA A 568 -13.32 15.47 -9.91
C ALA A 568 -14.07 14.14 -9.92
N VAL A 569 -13.34 13.06 -9.69
CA VAL A 569 -13.89 11.72 -9.46
C VAL A 569 -13.66 11.37 -7.98
N VAL A 570 -14.69 10.88 -7.32
CA VAL A 570 -14.66 10.38 -5.95
C VAL A 570 -15.00 8.89 -5.98
N HIS A 571 -14.06 8.01 -5.69
CA HIS A 571 -14.38 6.61 -5.47
C HIS A 571 -14.77 6.39 -4.00
N MET A 572 -15.93 5.81 -3.75
CA MET A 572 -16.48 5.68 -2.39
C MET A 572 -16.09 4.34 -1.76
N GLY A 573 -15.15 4.38 -0.81
CA GLY A 573 -14.79 3.23 0.01
C GLY A 573 -13.73 2.30 -0.61
N LYS A 574 -13.03 1.59 0.27
CA LYS A 574 -12.09 0.52 -0.09
C LYS A 574 -12.83 -0.66 -0.75
N HIS A 575 -12.48 -1.11 -1.94
CA HIS A 575 -11.68 -0.44 -2.95
C HIS A 575 -12.31 -0.72 -4.32
N GLY A 576 -11.96 0.12 -5.29
CA GLY A 576 -12.36 -0.02 -6.67
C GLY A 576 -11.42 -0.97 -7.39
N ASN A 577 -11.64 -1.12 -8.69
CA ASN A 577 -10.88 -2.04 -9.52
C ASN A 577 -10.00 -1.31 -10.56
N LEU A 578 -9.83 0.02 -10.46
CA LEU A 578 -9.16 0.84 -11.48
C LEU A 578 -7.65 0.89 -11.28
N GLU A 579 -7.23 1.21 -10.06
CA GLU A 579 -5.85 1.29 -9.59
C GLU A 579 -5.11 -0.05 -9.69
N TRP A 580 -5.86 -1.14 -9.82
CA TRP A 580 -5.34 -2.49 -9.94
C TRP A 580 -5.21 -2.94 -11.41
N LEU A 581 -5.58 -2.12 -12.41
CA LEU A 581 -5.57 -2.57 -13.81
C LEU A 581 -4.13 -2.84 -14.29
N PRO A 582 -3.93 -3.69 -15.30
CA PRO A 582 -2.58 -4.06 -15.72
C PRO A 582 -1.71 -2.87 -16.16
N GLY A 583 -0.45 -2.89 -15.75
CA GLY A 583 0.54 -1.85 -16.06
C GLY A 583 1.67 -1.80 -15.03
N LYS A 584 2.51 -0.76 -15.10
CA LYS A 584 3.63 -0.55 -14.17
C LYS A 584 3.12 -0.37 -12.72
N ALA A 585 3.95 -0.70 -11.74
CA ALA A 585 3.65 -0.60 -10.31
C ALA A 585 3.43 0.86 -9.85
N LEU A 586 4.20 1.80 -10.40
CA LEU A 586 4.04 3.25 -10.21
C LEU A 586 4.71 4.00 -11.37
N ALA A 587 4.66 5.34 -11.34
CA ALA A 587 5.23 6.21 -12.39
C ALA A 587 4.79 5.74 -13.79
N LEU A 588 3.47 5.62 -13.96
CA LEU A 588 2.83 4.97 -15.10
C LEU A 588 3.24 5.59 -16.44
N SER A 589 3.22 4.76 -17.50
CA SER A 589 3.29 5.18 -18.91
C SER A 589 1.89 5.39 -19.51
N GLU A 590 1.80 5.94 -20.72
CA GLU A 590 0.52 6.09 -21.45
C GLU A 590 -0.12 4.74 -21.80
N THR A 591 0.68 3.67 -21.83
CA THR A 591 0.24 2.30 -22.08
C THR A 591 -0.26 1.57 -20.83
N CYS A 592 -0.15 2.18 -19.65
CA CYS A 592 -0.71 1.63 -18.42
C CYS A 592 -2.23 1.85 -18.39
N LEU A 593 -2.99 0.79 -18.17
CA LEU A 593 -4.46 0.83 -18.26
C LEU A 593 -5.14 1.72 -17.20
N PRO A 594 -4.66 1.84 -15.95
CA PRO A 594 -5.21 2.82 -15.00
C PRO A 594 -5.16 4.26 -15.55
N GLU A 595 -4.07 4.61 -16.25
CA GLU A 595 -3.89 5.93 -16.87
C GLU A 595 -4.75 6.10 -18.12
N ALA A 596 -4.77 5.11 -19.01
CA ALA A 596 -5.58 5.16 -20.23
C ALA A 596 -7.07 5.41 -19.92
N VAL A 597 -7.57 4.76 -18.86
CA VAL A 597 -8.96 4.87 -18.39
C VAL A 597 -9.22 6.19 -17.67
N LEU A 598 -8.53 6.48 -16.56
CA LEU A 598 -8.85 7.65 -15.71
C LEU A 598 -8.30 8.95 -16.29
N GLY A 599 -7.13 8.89 -16.90
CA GLY A 599 -6.41 10.05 -17.39
C GLY A 599 -5.98 11.02 -16.27
N PRO A 600 -5.60 12.24 -16.65
CA PRO A 600 -5.09 13.28 -15.75
C PRO A 600 -6.22 14.01 -14.98
N MET A 601 -7.01 13.26 -14.20
CA MET A 601 -8.14 13.77 -13.42
C MET A 601 -7.80 13.95 -11.93
N PRO A 602 -8.31 15.01 -11.26
CA PRO A 602 -8.40 15.04 -9.81
C PRO A 602 -9.23 13.86 -9.30
N HIS A 603 -8.61 13.04 -8.47
CA HIS A 603 -9.17 11.82 -7.93
C HIS A 603 -9.13 11.88 -6.41
N VAL A 604 -10.29 11.82 -5.77
CA VAL A 604 -10.45 11.83 -4.31
C VAL A 604 -10.98 10.47 -3.88
N TYR A 605 -10.56 9.98 -2.74
CA TYR A 605 -10.85 8.60 -2.37
C TYR A 605 -11.03 8.45 -0.84
N PRO A 606 -12.29 8.47 -0.34
CA PRO A 606 -12.64 7.95 0.97
C PRO A 606 -12.11 6.52 1.19
N PHE A 607 -11.23 6.34 2.17
CA PHE A 607 -10.52 5.07 2.39
C PHE A 607 -10.37 4.74 3.87
N ILE A 608 -10.43 3.48 4.27
CA ILE A 608 -10.35 3.09 5.68
C ILE A 608 -8.93 3.32 6.24
N VAL A 609 -8.81 3.94 7.42
CA VAL A 609 -7.52 4.35 8.00
C VAL A 609 -6.55 3.20 8.31
N ASN A 610 -7.08 2.00 8.54
CA ASN A 610 -6.28 0.82 8.86
C ASN A 610 -5.84 0.03 7.62
N ASP A 611 -6.10 0.50 6.40
CA ASP A 611 -5.63 -0.18 5.18
C ASP A 611 -4.64 0.65 4.35
N PRO A 612 -3.41 0.85 4.87
CA PRO A 612 -2.41 1.68 4.22
C PRO A 612 -2.00 1.14 2.84
N GLY A 613 -2.00 -0.18 2.66
CA GLY A 613 -1.44 -0.80 1.46
C GLY A 613 -2.23 -0.45 0.21
N GLU A 614 -3.52 -0.74 0.22
CA GLU A 614 -4.37 -0.53 -0.94
C GLU A 614 -4.62 0.96 -1.23
N GLY A 615 -4.78 1.78 -0.17
CA GLY A 615 -4.85 3.23 -0.35
C GLY A 615 -3.56 3.80 -0.96
N THR A 616 -2.39 3.25 -0.61
CA THR A 616 -1.11 3.60 -1.25
C THR A 616 -1.09 3.21 -2.73
N GLN A 617 -1.70 2.08 -3.11
CA GLN A 617 -1.82 1.69 -4.51
C GLN A 617 -2.65 2.72 -5.30
N ALA A 618 -3.78 3.17 -4.75
CA ALA A 618 -4.59 4.23 -5.36
C ALA A 618 -3.81 5.56 -5.51
N LYS A 619 -3.03 5.94 -4.48
CA LYS A 619 -2.15 7.12 -4.54
C LYS A 619 -1.12 7.02 -5.68
N ARG A 620 -0.48 5.86 -5.83
CA ARG A 620 0.66 5.66 -6.75
C ARG A 620 0.27 5.33 -8.19
N ARG A 621 -0.90 4.72 -8.42
CA ARG A 621 -1.37 4.29 -9.75
C ARG A 621 -2.55 5.09 -10.29
N ALA A 622 -3.23 5.86 -9.45
CA ALA A 622 -4.40 6.66 -9.85
C ALA A 622 -4.37 8.10 -9.31
N GLN A 623 -3.20 8.60 -8.88
CA GLN A 623 -2.98 9.96 -8.33
C GLN A 623 -4.05 10.38 -7.29
N ALA A 624 -4.50 9.42 -6.46
CA ALA A 624 -5.58 9.64 -5.52
C ALA A 624 -5.16 10.54 -4.35
N VAL A 625 -6.06 11.45 -3.97
CA VAL A 625 -6.08 12.09 -2.65
C VAL A 625 -6.91 11.20 -1.74
N ILE A 626 -6.26 10.52 -0.81
CA ILE A 626 -6.97 9.76 0.20
C ILE A 626 -7.64 10.75 1.16
N VAL A 627 -8.89 10.46 1.53
CA VAL A 627 -9.55 11.10 2.68
C VAL A 627 -9.90 9.95 3.61
N ASP A 628 -9.03 9.71 4.59
CA ASP A 628 -9.18 8.55 5.44
C ASP A 628 -10.47 8.63 6.28
N HIS A 629 -11.04 7.47 6.60
CA HIS A 629 -12.23 7.35 7.43
C HIS A 629 -12.05 6.33 8.53
N LEU A 630 -12.85 6.48 9.58
CA LEU A 630 -12.79 5.63 10.77
C LEU A 630 -13.15 4.19 10.42
N THR A 631 -12.62 3.26 11.20
CA THR A 631 -13.01 1.84 11.17
C THR A 631 -14.43 1.69 11.76
N PRO A 632 -15.14 0.58 11.49
CA PRO A 632 -16.36 0.26 12.22
C PRO A 632 -16.16 0.33 13.74
N PRO A 633 -17.18 0.72 14.52
CA PRO A 633 -17.12 0.63 15.96
C PRO A 633 -16.96 -0.84 16.39
N LEU A 634 -16.02 -1.09 17.29
CA LEU A 634 -15.79 -2.41 17.87
C LEU A 634 -16.47 -2.55 19.23
N THR A 635 -16.87 -3.78 19.55
CA THR A 635 -17.42 -4.18 20.85
C THR A 635 -16.93 -5.57 21.25
N ARG A 636 -17.21 -5.99 22.49
CA ARG A 636 -17.03 -7.38 22.94
C ARG A 636 -18.15 -8.26 22.37
N ALA A 637 -17.81 -9.47 21.96
CA ALA A 637 -18.75 -10.43 21.39
C ALA A 637 -19.81 -10.90 22.40
N GLU A 638 -19.42 -11.09 23.67
CA GLU A 638 -20.28 -11.58 24.76
C GLU A 638 -20.84 -13.00 24.55
N SER A 639 -21.36 -13.62 25.61
CA SER A 639 -21.99 -14.95 25.56
C SER A 639 -23.46 -14.85 25.16
N TYR A 640 -23.96 -15.80 24.37
CA TYR A 640 -25.37 -15.87 23.97
C TYR A 640 -25.86 -17.32 23.80
N GLY A 641 -27.17 -17.50 23.81
CA GLY A 641 -27.83 -18.76 23.49
C GLY A 641 -27.20 -19.97 24.23
N PRO A 642 -26.88 -21.06 23.52
CA PRO A 642 -26.31 -22.26 24.15
C PRO A 642 -24.95 -22.05 24.83
N MET A 643 -24.16 -21.04 24.44
CA MET A 643 -22.87 -20.77 25.11
C MET A 643 -23.07 -20.21 26.51
N ARG A 644 -24.07 -19.33 26.68
CA ARG A 644 -24.47 -18.81 28.00
C ARG A 644 -25.07 -19.92 28.87
N ASP A 645 -25.87 -20.79 28.27
CA ASP A 645 -26.47 -21.92 29.01
C ASP A 645 -25.38 -22.94 29.43
N LEU A 646 -24.35 -23.15 28.59
CA LEU A 646 -23.16 -23.94 28.96
C LEU A 646 -22.33 -23.31 30.05
N GLU A 647 -22.11 -22.00 30.00
CA GLU A 647 -21.40 -21.24 31.04
C GLU A 647 -22.09 -21.46 32.40
N ALA A 648 -23.41 -21.32 32.47
CA ALA A 648 -24.19 -21.60 33.68
C ALA A 648 -24.08 -23.06 34.16
N LEU A 649 -24.05 -24.04 33.25
CA LEU A 649 -23.87 -25.45 33.61
C LEU A 649 -22.45 -25.74 34.13
N VAL A 650 -21.43 -25.15 33.51
CA VAL A 650 -20.02 -25.26 33.94
C VAL A 650 -19.85 -24.62 35.32
N ASP A 651 -20.47 -23.47 35.55
CA ASP A 651 -20.52 -22.81 36.86
C ASP A 651 -21.13 -23.75 37.93
N GLU A 652 -22.30 -24.31 37.66
CA GLU A 652 -22.98 -25.23 38.57
C GLU A 652 -22.14 -26.51 38.83
N TYR A 653 -21.42 -26.99 37.81
CA TYR A 653 -20.53 -28.15 37.93
C TYR A 653 -19.42 -27.89 38.94
N TYR A 654 -18.77 -26.74 38.86
CA TYR A 654 -17.70 -26.36 39.79
C TYR A 654 -18.22 -26.03 41.19
N GLU A 655 -19.43 -25.49 41.33
CA GLU A 655 -20.07 -25.31 42.65
C GLU A 655 -20.38 -26.67 43.32
N ALA A 656 -20.77 -27.68 42.54
CA ALA A 656 -21.04 -29.02 43.04
C ALA A 656 -19.74 -29.82 43.33
N ALA A 657 -18.61 -29.41 42.75
CA ALA A 657 -17.32 -30.09 42.85
C ALA A 657 -16.89 -30.25 44.31
N GLY A 658 -16.71 -31.51 44.75
CA GLY A 658 -16.29 -31.83 46.12
C GLY A 658 -17.41 -31.81 47.18
N VAL A 659 -18.64 -31.41 46.83
CA VAL A 659 -19.78 -31.33 47.77
C VAL A 659 -20.87 -32.38 47.46
N ASP A 660 -21.21 -32.59 46.18
CA ASP A 660 -22.24 -33.55 45.76
C ASP A 660 -21.80 -34.38 44.53
N PRO A 661 -21.20 -35.57 44.76
CA PRO A 661 -20.71 -36.44 43.67
C PRO A 661 -21.80 -36.90 42.69
N ARG A 662 -23.07 -36.98 43.11
CA ARG A 662 -24.16 -37.42 42.22
C ARG A 662 -24.59 -36.29 41.29
N ARG A 663 -24.59 -35.05 41.78
CA ARG A 663 -24.91 -33.85 40.99
C ARG A 663 -23.84 -33.60 39.91
N ILE A 664 -22.56 -33.73 40.25
CA ILE A 664 -21.44 -33.61 39.30
C ILE A 664 -21.61 -34.56 38.10
N GLU A 665 -21.94 -35.83 38.34
CA GLU A 665 -22.13 -36.82 37.27
C GLU A 665 -23.36 -36.52 36.39
N HIS A 666 -24.37 -35.85 36.93
CA HIS A 666 -25.50 -35.37 36.15
C HIS A 666 -25.11 -34.17 35.27
N LEU A 667 -24.53 -33.13 35.88
CA LEU A 667 -24.10 -31.91 35.19
C LEU A 667 -23.07 -32.19 34.12
N ARG A 668 -22.12 -33.10 34.35
CA ARG A 668 -21.16 -33.55 33.34
C ARG A 668 -21.86 -34.10 32.11
N ARG A 669 -22.83 -34.99 32.29
CA ARG A 669 -23.59 -35.58 31.17
C ARG A 669 -24.40 -34.52 30.43
N GLU A 670 -24.93 -33.53 31.15
CA GLU A 670 -25.68 -32.43 30.55
C GLU A 670 -24.77 -31.50 29.74
N ILE A 671 -23.62 -31.08 30.28
CA ILE A 671 -22.59 -30.29 29.58
C ILE A 671 -22.12 -31.02 28.32
N LEU A 672 -21.75 -32.30 28.42
CA LEU A 672 -21.31 -33.10 27.27
C LEU A 672 -22.43 -33.28 26.25
N SER A 673 -23.67 -33.48 26.68
CA SER A 673 -24.83 -33.57 25.78
C SER A 673 -25.09 -32.26 25.05
N LEU A 674 -25.02 -31.12 25.74
CA LEU A 674 -25.27 -29.80 25.16
C LEU A 674 -24.14 -29.38 24.21
N THR A 675 -22.88 -29.61 24.59
CA THR A 675 -21.73 -29.38 23.70
C THR A 675 -21.81 -30.24 22.43
N THR A 676 -22.15 -31.52 22.55
CA THR A 676 -22.35 -32.41 21.39
C THR A 676 -23.51 -31.95 20.50
N ALA A 677 -24.64 -31.55 21.08
CA ALA A 677 -25.82 -31.12 20.33
C ALA A 677 -25.61 -29.80 19.55
N THR A 678 -24.69 -28.96 20.04
CA THR A 678 -24.35 -27.65 19.48
C THR A 678 -23.08 -27.66 18.63
N GLY A 679 -22.34 -28.77 18.61
CA GLY A 679 -21.05 -28.91 17.92
C GLY A 679 -19.88 -28.19 18.62
N LEU A 680 -20.09 -27.68 19.84
CA LEU A 680 -19.05 -27.01 20.63
C LEU A 680 -17.95 -27.96 21.09
N ASP A 681 -18.28 -29.24 21.24
CA ASP A 681 -17.32 -30.30 21.55
C ASP A 681 -16.22 -30.39 20.48
N LYS A 682 -16.59 -30.31 19.21
CA LYS A 682 -15.67 -30.31 18.07
C LYS A 682 -14.86 -29.02 18.01
N ASP A 683 -15.53 -27.89 18.17
CA ASP A 683 -14.90 -26.56 18.06
C ASP A 683 -13.88 -26.30 19.18
N ALA A 684 -14.15 -26.78 20.40
CA ALA A 684 -13.24 -26.67 21.53
C ALA A 684 -12.17 -27.79 21.58
N GLY A 685 -12.20 -28.74 20.63
CA GLY A 685 -11.24 -29.85 20.58
C GLY A 685 -11.36 -30.82 21.77
N LEU A 686 -12.60 -31.13 22.17
CA LEU A 686 -12.88 -32.08 23.25
C LEU A 686 -12.67 -33.52 22.75
N THR A 687 -12.04 -34.35 23.59
CA THR A 687 -11.67 -35.73 23.20
C THR A 687 -12.59 -36.79 23.77
N GLY A 688 -13.32 -36.47 24.84
CA GLY A 688 -14.09 -37.39 25.67
C GLY A 688 -13.23 -38.35 26.51
N GLN A 689 -11.89 -38.25 26.44
CA GLN A 689 -10.95 -39.15 27.12
C GLN A 689 -10.53 -38.63 28.50
N ASP A 690 -10.41 -37.31 28.65
CA ASP A 690 -10.12 -36.62 29.90
C ASP A 690 -11.22 -35.59 30.17
N SER A 691 -12.19 -35.97 31.00
CA SER A 691 -13.35 -35.13 31.27
C SER A 691 -13.00 -33.82 31.99
N GLU A 692 -11.97 -33.81 32.84
CA GLU A 692 -11.56 -32.59 33.55
C GLU A 692 -10.80 -31.66 32.60
N GLY A 693 -9.86 -32.21 31.82
CA GLY A 693 -9.16 -31.45 30.78
C GLY A 693 -10.08 -30.91 29.70
N ASP A 694 -11.11 -31.67 29.29
CA ASP A 694 -12.09 -31.22 28.31
C ASP A 694 -13.00 -30.10 28.86
N LEU A 695 -13.39 -30.14 30.13
CA LEU A 695 -14.13 -29.05 30.76
C LEU A 695 -13.29 -27.78 30.88
N ALA A 696 -12.01 -27.89 31.25
CA ALA A 696 -11.10 -26.75 31.28
C ALA A 696 -10.89 -26.12 29.89
N LYS A 697 -10.75 -26.93 28.83
CA LYS A 697 -10.68 -26.44 27.44
C LYS A 697 -11.96 -25.73 27.03
N LEU A 698 -13.12 -26.28 27.40
CA LEU A 698 -14.42 -25.67 27.11
C LEU A 698 -14.54 -24.30 27.79
N ASP A 699 -14.19 -24.20 29.08
CA ASP A 699 -14.22 -22.95 29.86
C ASP A 699 -13.31 -21.89 29.21
N ALA A 700 -12.05 -22.26 28.90
CA ALA A 700 -11.11 -21.38 28.20
C ALA A 700 -11.67 -20.90 26.85
N PHE A 701 -12.26 -21.81 26.07
CA PHE A 701 -12.83 -21.49 24.76
C PHE A 701 -14.01 -20.52 24.89
N LEU A 702 -14.94 -20.77 25.82
CA LEU A 702 -16.09 -19.88 26.06
C LEU A 702 -15.64 -18.47 26.49
N CYS A 703 -14.68 -18.37 27.41
CA CYS A 703 -14.11 -17.08 27.81
C CYS A 703 -13.44 -16.34 26.64
N GLU A 704 -12.66 -17.03 25.81
CA GLU A 704 -12.03 -16.42 24.64
C GLU A 704 -13.06 -15.92 23.61
N LEU A 705 -14.16 -16.67 23.38
CA LEU A 705 -15.24 -16.24 22.49
C LEU A 705 -15.95 -15.00 23.03
N LYS A 706 -16.25 -14.98 24.33
CA LYS A 706 -16.89 -13.86 25.03
C LYS A 706 -16.07 -12.57 24.92
N GLU A 707 -14.74 -12.69 25.04
CA GLU A 707 -13.78 -11.57 25.01
C GLU A 707 -13.33 -11.14 23.61
N ALA A 708 -13.73 -11.87 22.57
CA ALA A 708 -13.41 -11.52 21.20
C ALA A 708 -13.93 -10.11 20.85
N GLN A 709 -13.11 -9.33 20.15
CA GLN A 709 -13.53 -8.04 19.61
C GLN A 709 -14.13 -8.26 18.23
N ILE A 710 -15.35 -7.74 18.04
CA ILE A 710 -16.11 -7.82 16.80
C ILE A 710 -16.62 -6.44 16.42
N ARG A 711 -16.96 -6.24 15.14
CA ARG A 711 -17.66 -5.03 14.70
C ARG A 711 -19.11 -5.02 15.19
N ASP A 712 -19.59 -3.86 15.64
CA ASP A 712 -21.00 -3.62 15.97
C ASP A 712 -21.61 -2.66 14.93
N GLY A 713 -21.79 -3.15 13.71
CA GLY A 713 -22.25 -2.34 12.58
C GLY A 713 -21.11 -1.93 11.64
N LEU A 714 -21.36 -0.89 10.84
CA LEU A 714 -20.46 -0.34 9.83
C LEU A 714 -20.25 1.15 10.08
N HIS A 715 -19.14 1.70 9.57
CA HIS A 715 -18.91 3.15 9.57
C HIS A 715 -19.77 3.85 8.52
N VAL A 716 -20.21 5.08 8.79
CA VAL A 716 -20.87 5.96 7.79
C VAL A 716 -19.97 7.17 7.61
N PHE A 717 -19.42 7.35 6.41
CA PHE A 717 -18.50 8.45 6.10
C PHE A 717 -19.13 9.80 6.44
N GLY A 718 -18.42 10.62 7.21
CA GLY A 718 -18.93 11.91 7.68
C GLY A 718 -19.63 11.87 9.05
N GLN A 719 -19.81 10.69 9.65
CA GLN A 719 -20.52 10.53 10.93
C GLN A 719 -19.65 9.80 11.97
N SER A 720 -19.51 10.38 13.16
CA SER A 720 -18.81 9.75 14.28
C SER A 720 -19.76 8.84 15.08
N PRO A 721 -19.27 7.73 15.66
CA PRO A 721 -20.09 6.88 16.53
C PRO A 721 -20.57 7.65 17.76
N GLN A 722 -21.71 7.26 18.32
CA GLN A 722 -22.35 7.88 19.47
C GLN A 722 -22.81 6.82 20.48
N GLY A 723 -23.10 7.22 21.71
CA GLY A 723 -23.63 6.32 22.76
C GLY A 723 -22.71 5.13 23.03
N SER A 724 -23.29 3.93 23.08
CA SER A 724 -22.56 2.68 23.33
C SER A 724 -21.46 2.41 22.29
N LEU A 725 -21.68 2.73 21.01
CA LEU A 725 -20.68 2.55 19.95
C LEU A 725 -19.43 3.39 20.20
N ALA A 726 -19.60 4.64 20.67
CA ALA A 726 -18.47 5.53 20.99
C ALA A 726 -17.73 5.07 22.26
N ARG A 727 -18.49 4.62 23.28
CA ARG A 727 -17.95 4.06 24.52
C ARG A 727 -17.11 2.82 24.25
N ASP A 728 -17.68 1.85 23.56
CA ASP A 728 -17.03 0.56 23.30
C ASP A 728 -15.81 0.73 22.39
N LEU A 729 -15.87 1.61 21.39
CA LEU A 729 -14.70 1.96 20.60
C LEU A 729 -13.60 2.63 21.44
N ALA A 730 -13.93 3.55 22.35
CA ALA A 730 -12.94 4.17 23.23
C ALA A 730 -12.26 3.12 24.15
N ILE A 731 -13.01 2.14 24.64
CA ILE A 731 -12.47 1.02 25.41
C ILE A 731 -11.56 0.16 24.52
N ALA A 732 -12.00 -0.20 23.31
CA ALA A 732 -11.20 -0.97 22.36
C ALA A 732 -9.86 -0.30 22.04
N LEU A 733 -9.85 1.02 21.82
CA LEU A 733 -8.65 1.81 21.56
C LEU A 733 -7.71 1.93 22.77
N THR A 734 -8.25 1.77 23.99
CA THR A 734 -7.47 1.85 25.23
C THR A 734 -7.23 0.51 25.91
N ARG A 735 -7.64 -0.60 25.26
CA ARG A 735 -7.50 -1.97 25.77
C ARG A 735 -6.04 -2.40 25.89
N ILE A 736 -5.19 -1.97 24.95
CA ILE A 736 -3.76 -2.28 24.94
C ILE A 736 -2.91 -1.05 25.28
N PRO A 737 -1.64 -1.23 25.73
CA PRO A 737 -0.73 -0.11 25.96
C PRO A 737 -0.47 0.69 24.68
N ARG A 738 -0.37 2.01 24.83
CA ARG A 738 -0.03 2.98 23.77
C ARG A 738 1.28 3.66 24.14
N GLY A 739 1.95 4.33 23.21
CA GLY A 739 3.13 5.15 23.52
C GLY A 739 4.17 4.42 24.38
N ASP A 740 4.45 4.94 25.58
CA ASP A 740 5.37 4.33 26.57
C ASP A 740 4.70 3.34 27.55
N GLY A 741 3.38 3.15 27.41
CA GLY A 741 2.55 2.25 28.21
C GLY A 741 2.21 2.74 29.61
N LYS A 742 2.39 4.04 29.91
CA LYS A 742 2.23 4.60 31.27
C LYS A 742 1.18 5.71 31.34
N GLY A 743 0.64 5.94 32.54
CA GLY A 743 -0.32 7.02 32.80
C GLY A 743 -1.53 6.92 31.87
N ALA A 744 -1.82 7.99 31.13
CA ALA A 744 -2.91 8.04 30.16
C ALA A 744 -2.76 7.06 28.98
N ASP A 745 -1.54 6.55 28.74
CA ASP A 745 -1.23 5.61 27.66
C ASP A 745 -1.19 4.13 28.13
N ALA A 746 -1.44 3.88 29.42
CA ALA A 746 -1.58 2.52 29.94
C ALA A 746 -2.84 1.81 29.38
N ALA A 747 -2.81 0.48 29.38
CA ALA A 747 -3.98 -0.34 29.11
C ALA A 747 -5.01 -0.21 30.24
N LEU A 748 -6.26 0.11 29.91
CA LEU A 748 -7.32 0.28 30.91
C LEU A 748 -7.51 -0.98 31.79
N PRO A 749 -7.58 -2.21 31.25
CA PRO A 749 -7.70 -3.41 32.09
C PRO A 749 -6.52 -3.61 33.06
N ARG A 750 -5.28 -3.36 32.62
CA ARG A 750 -4.09 -3.45 33.49
C ARG A 750 -4.07 -2.36 34.56
N ALA A 751 -4.50 -1.14 34.23
CA ALA A 751 -4.60 -0.05 35.18
C ALA A 751 -5.64 -0.33 36.28
N LEU A 752 -6.79 -0.92 35.91
CA LEU A 752 -7.80 -1.37 36.86
C LEU A 752 -7.27 -2.50 37.77
N ALA A 753 -6.61 -3.50 37.19
CA ALA A 753 -5.99 -4.59 37.94
C ALA A 753 -4.94 -4.05 38.95
N ALA A 754 -4.14 -3.07 38.55
CA ALA A 754 -3.12 -2.45 39.40
C ALA A 754 -3.71 -1.69 40.59
N ASP A 755 -4.72 -0.83 40.36
CA ASP A 755 -5.37 -0.07 41.45
C ASP A 755 -6.09 -0.96 42.45
N MET A 756 -6.58 -2.11 41.99
CA MET A 756 -7.25 -3.10 42.82
C MET A 756 -6.30 -4.12 43.47
N GLY A 757 -4.99 -4.03 43.22
CA GLY A 757 -3.99 -4.93 43.78
C GLY A 757 -4.11 -6.38 43.27
N LEU A 758 -4.59 -6.58 42.04
CA LEU A 758 -4.75 -7.90 41.43
C LEU A 758 -3.42 -8.38 40.82
N ALA A 759 -2.89 -9.50 41.30
CA ALA A 759 -1.57 -10.01 40.90
C ALA A 759 -1.62 -10.89 39.63
N PHE A 760 -2.12 -10.35 38.52
CA PHE A 760 -2.15 -11.03 37.21
C PHE A 760 -2.16 -10.02 36.04
N ASP A 761 -1.85 -10.48 34.83
CA ASP A 761 -1.98 -9.66 33.61
C ASP A 761 -3.27 -10.00 32.86
N PRO A 762 -4.30 -9.12 32.85
CA PRO A 762 -5.56 -9.38 32.17
C PRO A 762 -5.44 -9.49 30.63
N LEU A 763 -4.30 -9.13 30.04
CA LEU A 763 -4.05 -9.27 28.61
C LEU A 763 -3.21 -10.51 28.25
N ASP A 764 -2.52 -11.10 29.23
CA ASP A 764 -1.61 -12.25 29.06
C ASP A 764 -1.83 -13.35 30.12
N CYS A 765 -3.10 -13.64 30.40
CA CYS A 765 -3.51 -14.71 31.30
C CYS A 765 -4.02 -15.95 30.56
N ASP A 766 -3.98 -17.09 31.27
CA ASP A 766 -4.74 -18.30 30.93
C ASP A 766 -6.16 -18.13 31.48
N MET A 767 -7.14 -18.01 30.58
CA MET A 767 -8.51 -17.68 30.94
C MET A 767 -9.17 -18.74 31.83
N ALA A 768 -8.79 -20.01 31.70
CA ALA A 768 -9.35 -21.11 32.51
C ALA A 768 -8.60 -21.32 33.83
N ALA A 769 -7.50 -20.61 34.08
CA ALA A 769 -6.76 -20.77 35.32
C ALA A 769 -7.63 -20.33 36.53
N PRO A 770 -7.65 -21.09 37.63
CA PRO A 770 -8.42 -20.73 38.83
C PRO A 770 -8.07 -19.35 39.39
N TRP A 771 -9.06 -18.66 39.93
CA TRP A 771 -8.91 -17.37 40.59
C TRP A 771 -8.79 -17.51 42.11
N ASP A 772 -7.54 -17.46 42.58
CA ASP A 772 -7.20 -17.42 44.02
C ASP A 772 -6.93 -15.99 44.53
N GLY A 773 -7.11 -14.99 43.67
CA GLY A 773 -6.83 -13.59 43.97
C GLY A 773 -7.89 -12.90 44.82
N ALA A 774 -7.64 -11.62 45.11
CA ALA A 774 -8.59 -10.77 45.82
C ALA A 774 -9.89 -10.60 45.01
N ARG A 775 -11.00 -10.44 45.71
CA ARG A 775 -12.32 -10.17 45.13
C ARG A 775 -12.87 -8.82 45.63
N PRO A 776 -12.38 -7.68 45.09
CA PRO A 776 -12.82 -6.35 45.52
C PRO A 776 -14.32 -6.17 45.32
N ALA A 777 -15.00 -5.44 46.23
CA ALA A 777 -16.44 -5.19 46.14
C ALA A 777 -16.85 -4.56 44.80
N ALA A 778 -16.05 -3.64 44.25
CA ALA A 778 -16.31 -3.02 42.96
C ALA A 778 -16.39 -4.02 41.77
N LEU A 779 -15.72 -5.18 41.86
CA LEU A 779 -15.81 -6.25 40.85
C LEU A 779 -16.79 -7.35 41.25
N ALA A 780 -16.98 -7.60 42.55
CA ALA A 780 -17.98 -8.57 43.01
C ALA A 780 -19.41 -8.06 42.78
N ASP A 781 -19.63 -6.76 42.90
CA ASP A 781 -20.95 -6.13 42.75
C ASP A 781 -21.32 -5.86 41.28
N ILE A 782 -20.34 -5.86 40.35
CA ILE A 782 -20.60 -5.60 38.91
C ILE A 782 -21.28 -6.78 38.21
N ASP A 783 -20.98 -8.00 38.65
CA ASP A 783 -21.54 -9.23 38.12
C ASP A 783 -21.75 -10.26 39.25
N PRO A 784 -23.02 -10.64 39.54
CA PRO A 784 -23.35 -11.60 40.60
C PRO A 784 -23.08 -13.06 40.22
N SER A 785 -22.60 -13.36 39.01
CA SER A 785 -22.21 -14.71 38.57
C SER A 785 -21.12 -15.31 39.47
N PRO A 786 -20.91 -16.64 39.45
CA PRO A 786 -19.75 -17.26 40.10
C PRO A 786 -18.43 -16.66 39.62
N TRP A 787 -17.47 -16.49 40.53
CA TRP A 787 -16.14 -15.94 40.24
C TRP A 787 -15.06 -17.00 40.52
N ARG A 788 -14.82 -17.82 39.51
CA ARG A 788 -14.00 -19.05 39.53
C ARG A 788 -12.64 -18.88 38.87
N SER A 789 -12.56 -18.16 37.76
CA SER A 789 -11.41 -18.19 36.84
C SER A 789 -10.76 -16.81 36.64
N GLN A 790 -9.56 -16.80 36.07
CA GLN A 790 -8.95 -15.55 35.58
C GLN A 790 -9.79 -14.90 34.49
N GLY A 791 -10.48 -15.68 33.65
CA GLY A 791 -11.44 -15.19 32.66
C GLY A 791 -12.58 -14.39 33.30
N ASP A 792 -13.15 -14.88 34.41
CA ASP A 792 -14.21 -14.19 35.15
C ASP A 792 -13.72 -12.86 35.74
N THR A 793 -12.45 -12.80 36.14
CA THR A 793 -11.81 -11.55 36.58
C THR A 793 -11.67 -10.57 35.41
N VAL A 794 -11.22 -11.04 34.24
CA VAL A 794 -11.11 -10.20 33.03
C VAL A 794 -12.47 -9.63 32.65
N GLU A 795 -13.51 -10.46 32.63
CA GLU A 795 -14.86 -9.99 32.34
C GLU A 795 -15.31 -8.87 33.29
N ARG A 796 -15.12 -9.05 34.60
CA ARG A 796 -15.51 -8.05 35.59
C ARG A 796 -14.74 -6.74 35.40
N LEU A 797 -13.47 -6.81 35.03
CA LEU A 797 -12.67 -5.62 34.68
C LEU A 797 -13.22 -4.92 33.44
N GLU A 798 -13.65 -5.65 32.42
CA GLU A 798 -14.22 -5.11 31.18
C GLU A 798 -15.62 -4.50 31.43
N LEU A 799 -16.47 -5.13 32.24
CA LEU A 799 -17.76 -4.59 32.66
C LEU A 799 -17.60 -3.32 33.51
N LEU A 800 -16.63 -3.32 34.43
CA LEU A 800 -16.30 -2.14 35.21
C LEU A 800 -15.77 -1.02 34.30
N ALA A 801 -14.92 -1.34 33.32
CA ALA A 801 -14.42 -0.35 32.35
C ALA A 801 -15.58 0.34 31.61
N GLN A 802 -16.62 -0.40 31.18
CA GLN A 802 -17.82 0.20 30.59
C GLN A 802 -18.51 1.18 31.55
N SER A 803 -18.73 0.77 32.80
CA SER A 803 -19.35 1.61 33.83
C SER A 803 -18.55 2.88 34.12
N LEU A 804 -17.21 2.78 34.21
CA LEU A 804 -16.31 3.89 34.47
C LEU A 804 -16.28 4.89 33.31
N VAL A 805 -16.24 4.40 32.08
CA VAL A 805 -16.28 5.25 30.88
C VAL A 805 -17.65 5.94 30.72
N ASP A 806 -18.71 5.38 31.30
CA ASP A 806 -20.04 6.00 31.42
C ASP A 806 -20.20 6.93 32.65
N GLY A 807 -19.15 7.11 33.45
CA GLY A 807 -19.07 8.13 34.49
C GLY A 807 -19.07 7.61 35.93
N ALA A 808 -18.91 6.30 36.16
CA ALA A 808 -18.66 5.78 37.51
C ALA A 808 -17.28 6.20 38.06
N THR A 809 -17.12 6.14 39.38
CA THR A 809 -15.89 6.56 40.08
C THR A 809 -14.78 5.52 39.93
N PRO A 810 -13.56 5.89 39.49
CA PRO A 810 -12.46 4.94 39.37
C PRO A 810 -11.95 4.43 40.72
N PRO A 811 -11.43 3.19 40.74
CA PRO A 811 -10.92 2.57 41.96
C PRO A 811 -9.61 3.19 42.48
N GLY A 812 -8.84 3.88 41.63
CA GLY A 812 -7.56 4.45 42.03
C GLY A 812 -6.88 5.35 40.98
N PRO A 813 -5.63 5.80 41.24
CA PRO A 813 -4.94 6.77 40.41
C PRO A 813 -4.50 6.24 39.05
N ALA A 814 -4.19 4.95 38.89
CA ALA A 814 -3.74 4.41 37.60
C ALA A 814 -4.88 4.39 36.58
N SER A 815 -6.05 3.88 36.97
CA SER A 815 -7.27 3.87 36.17
C SER A 815 -7.81 5.28 35.94
N GLN A 816 -7.77 6.17 36.94
CA GLN A 816 -8.13 7.58 36.77
C GLN A 816 -7.28 8.24 35.67
N ALA A 817 -5.96 8.00 35.63
CA ALA A 817 -5.10 8.58 34.59
C ALA A 817 -5.49 8.14 33.17
N VAL A 818 -5.88 6.88 32.98
CA VAL A 818 -6.37 6.37 31.68
C VAL A 818 -7.73 6.97 31.34
N LEU A 819 -8.66 7.05 32.30
CA LEU A 819 -9.99 7.64 32.10
C LEU A 819 -9.92 9.14 31.79
N ASP A 820 -9.02 9.88 32.46
CA ASP A 820 -8.73 11.28 32.17
C ASP A 820 -8.22 11.43 30.74
N GLY A 821 -7.32 10.53 30.29
CA GLY A 821 -6.87 10.46 28.89
C GLY A 821 -8.01 10.17 27.91
N ILE A 822 -8.93 9.27 28.26
CA ILE A 822 -10.11 8.96 27.46
C ILE A 822 -11.01 10.20 27.32
N GLY A 823 -11.29 10.90 28.42
CA GLY A 823 -12.12 12.09 28.44
C GLY A 823 -11.48 13.31 27.76
N ALA A 824 -10.17 13.50 27.95
CA ALA A 824 -9.45 14.67 27.44
C ALA A 824 -9.04 14.54 25.97
N SER A 825 -8.75 13.32 25.49
CA SER A 825 -8.15 13.10 24.17
C SER A 825 -8.92 12.09 23.30
N VAL A 826 -9.17 10.87 23.80
CA VAL A 826 -9.70 9.78 22.95
C VAL A 826 -11.14 10.05 22.47
N ARG A 827 -12.07 10.35 23.39
CA ARG A 827 -13.48 10.62 23.04
C ARG A 827 -13.63 11.86 22.16
N PRO A 828 -12.99 13.02 22.46
CA PRO A 828 -13.00 14.17 21.56
C PRO A 828 -12.45 13.84 20.16
N THR A 829 -11.40 13.03 20.07
CA THR A 829 -10.79 12.62 18.80
C THR A 829 -11.74 11.73 17.98
N ILE A 830 -12.39 10.73 18.60
CA ILE A 830 -13.44 9.93 17.96
C ILE A 830 -14.57 10.83 17.46
N ALA A 831 -15.07 11.74 18.30
CA ALA A 831 -16.16 12.64 17.95
C ALA A 831 -15.81 13.56 16.77
N ALA A 832 -14.54 13.95 16.63
CA ALA A 832 -14.07 14.80 15.54
C ALA A 832 -13.93 14.07 14.19
N CYS A 833 -13.86 12.73 14.16
CA CYS A 833 -13.58 11.94 12.95
C CYS A 833 -14.59 12.18 11.82
N GLY A 834 -15.90 11.98 12.06
CA GLY A 834 -16.93 12.22 11.05
C GLY A 834 -16.94 13.65 10.48
N PRO A 835 -17.00 14.70 11.31
CA PRO A 835 -16.89 16.07 10.82
C PRO A 835 -15.60 16.35 10.03
N ALA A 836 -14.46 15.78 10.45
CA ALA A 836 -13.18 15.94 9.78
C ALA A 836 -13.15 15.21 8.42
N GLU A 837 -13.75 14.02 8.31
CA GLU A 837 -13.96 13.29 7.05
C GLU A 837 -14.69 14.14 6.01
N GLY A 838 -15.83 14.73 6.40
CA GLY A 838 -16.58 15.62 5.52
C GLY A 838 -15.79 16.88 5.14
N ALA A 839 -15.06 17.48 6.09
CA ALA A 839 -14.22 18.64 5.83
C ALA A 839 -13.05 18.32 4.87
N GLY A 840 -12.42 17.15 5.02
CA GLY A 840 -11.35 16.66 4.16
C GLY A 840 -11.83 16.48 2.72
N LEU A 841 -12.99 15.84 2.53
CA LEU A 841 -13.61 15.67 1.20
C LEU A 841 -13.90 17.03 0.54
N LEU A 842 -14.52 17.96 1.27
CA LEU A 842 -14.84 19.29 0.73
C LEU A 842 -13.58 20.11 0.44
N THR A 843 -12.51 19.92 1.20
CA THR A 843 -11.20 20.56 0.94
C THR A 843 -10.59 20.04 -0.36
N ALA A 844 -10.57 18.71 -0.56
CA ALA A 844 -10.10 18.11 -1.80
C ALA A 844 -10.91 18.61 -3.02
N LEU A 845 -12.24 18.63 -2.91
CA LEU A 845 -13.14 19.09 -3.98
C LEU A 845 -13.13 20.61 -4.20
N LYS A 846 -12.52 21.39 -3.29
CA LYS A 846 -12.17 22.81 -3.52
C LYS A 846 -10.87 22.97 -4.30
N GLY A 847 -10.19 21.88 -4.67
CA GLY A 847 -8.88 21.91 -5.28
C GLY A 847 -7.82 22.44 -4.31
N GLN A 848 -7.93 22.09 -3.03
CA GLN A 848 -7.02 22.52 -1.96
C GLN A 848 -6.26 21.33 -1.36
N PHE A 849 -5.14 21.64 -0.72
CA PHE A 849 -4.30 20.68 -0.02
C PHE A 849 -5.04 20.02 1.15
N VAL A 850 -5.01 18.69 1.20
CA VAL A 850 -5.51 17.88 2.33
C VAL A 850 -4.32 17.47 3.19
N ALA A 851 -4.41 17.75 4.49
CA ALA A 851 -3.33 17.49 5.43
C ALA A 851 -2.97 15.99 5.48
N PRO A 852 -1.67 15.63 5.55
CA PRO A 852 -1.24 14.25 5.68
C PRO A 852 -1.44 13.69 7.09
N ALA A 853 -1.45 12.35 7.20
CA ALA A 853 -1.58 11.62 8.46
C ALA A 853 -0.88 10.26 8.41
N PRO A 854 -0.43 9.70 9.54
CA PRO A 854 -0.07 8.30 9.57
C PRO A 854 -1.32 7.42 9.38
N SER A 855 -1.14 6.25 8.78
CA SER A 855 -2.14 5.19 8.71
C SER A 855 -1.73 3.97 9.55
N GLY A 856 -2.68 3.11 9.86
CA GLY A 856 -2.47 1.93 10.70
C GLY A 856 -3.74 1.49 11.43
N ALA A 857 -3.70 0.33 12.10
CA ALA A 857 -4.81 -0.14 12.92
C ALA A 857 -4.87 0.65 14.25
N PRO A 858 -5.90 1.48 14.49
CA PRO A 858 -5.98 2.30 15.71
C PRO A 858 -5.99 1.43 16.98
N THR A 859 -6.61 0.24 16.89
CA THR A 859 -6.69 -0.75 17.98
C THR A 859 -5.36 -1.38 18.33
N ARG A 860 -4.36 -1.29 17.44
CA ARG A 860 -2.99 -1.74 17.68
C ARG A 860 -2.13 -0.64 18.30
N GLY A 861 -2.75 0.23 19.11
CA GLY A 861 -2.06 1.28 19.88
C GLY A 861 -1.68 2.51 19.08
N ARG A 862 -2.29 2.70 17.89
CA ARG A 862 -1.95 3.76 16.92
C ARG A 862 -2.96 4.90 16.93
N LEU A 863 -3.17 5.52 18.09
CA LEU A 863 -4.06 6.69 18.21
C LEU A 863 -3.61 7.89 17.35
N ASP A 864 -2.34 7.95 16.96
CA ASP A 864 -1.77 8.97 16.06
C ASP A 864 -2.44 9.00 14.67
N THR A 865 -3.07 7.89 14.28
CA THR A 865 -3.85 7.78 13.03
C THR A 865 -5.17 8.55 13.08
N LEU A 866 -5.62 8.96 14.27
CA LEU A 866 -6.84 9.74 14.47
C LEU A 866 -6.51 11.22 14.77
N PRO A 867 -7.41 12.18 14.48
CA PRO A 867 -8.70 12.00 13.81
C PRO A 867 -8.54 11.67 12.32
N THR A 868 -9.58 11.11 11.72
CA THR A 868 -9.65 10.84 10.28
C THR A 868 -10.02 12.09 9.47
N GLY A 869 -10.21 11.96 8.15
CA GLY A 869 -10.40 13.06 7.20
C GLY A 869 -9.11 13.59 6.57
N ARG A 870 -8.02 12.81 6.60
CA ARG A 870 -6.67 13.20 6.19
C ARG A 870 -6.14 12.34 5.05
N ASN A 871 -5.11 12.82 4.36
CA ASN A 871 -4.46 12.13 3.26
C ASN A 871 -3.32 11.26 3.78
N PHE A 872 -3.63 10.06 4.26
CA PHE A 872 -2.64 9.27 4.96
C PHE A 872 -1.40 8.92 4.12
N TYR A 873 -0.31 8.61 4.79
CA TYR A 873 0.92 8.07 4.22
C TYR A 873 1.27 6.72 4.85
N SER A 874 2.11 5.96 4.15
CA SER A 874 2.56 4.62 4.55
C SER A 874 3.81 4.70 5.45
N VAL A 875 4.85 3.89 5.20
CA VAL A 875 6.06 3.81 6.03
C VAL A 875 7.32 3.98 5.19
N ASP A 876 8.44 4.41 5.79
CA ASP A 876 9.75 4.32 5.12
C ASP A 876 10.10 2.84 4.99
N SER A 877 9.99 2.35 3.76
CA SER A 877 10.15 0.94 3.43
C SER A 877 11.55 0.40 3.74
N ARG A 878 12.55 1.28 3.94
CA ARG A 878 13.93 0.91 4.33
C ARG A 878 14.11 0.68 5.83
N ALA A 879 13.15 1.09 6.65
CA ALA A 879 13.16 0.90 8.11
C ALA A 879 12.40 -0.37 8.55
N VAL A 880 11.91 -1.14 7.59
CA VAL A 880 11.18 -2.40 7.78
C VAL A 880 12.13 -3.59 7.49
N PRO A 881 12.10 -4.71 8.23
CA PRO A 881 11.40 -4.87 9.51
C PRO A 881 12.03 -4.01 10.61
N THR A 882 11.20 -3.48 11.51
CA THR A 882 11.67 -2.70 12.67
C THR A 882 12.25 -3.61 13.77
N PRO A 883 13.06 -3.08 14.71
CA PRO A 883 13.51 -3.87 15.86
C PRO A 883 12.37 -4.45 16.71
N THR A 884 11.25 -3.74 16.83
CA THR A 884 10.05 -4.21 17.54
C THR A 884 9.38 -5.36 16.78
N ALA A 885 9.24 -5.22 15.45
CA ALA A 885 8.73 -6.29 14.60
C ALA A 885 9.62 -7.54 14.66
N TRP A 886 10.95 -7.37 14.75
CA TRP A 886 11.87 -8.50 14.98
C TRP A 886 11.59 -9.24 16.29
N ALA A 887 11.39 -8.52 17.40
CA ALA A 887 11.10 -9.15 18.69
C ALA A 887 9.80 -9.97 18.64
N LEU A 888 8.75 -9.42 17.99
CA LEU A 888 7.48 -10.10 17.80
C LEU A 888 7.62 -11.30 16.86
N GLY A 889 8.24 -11.12 15.69
CA GLY A 889 8.48 -12.18 14.72
C GLY A 889 9.29 -13.34 15.30
N TRP A 890 10.29 -13.05 16.15
CA TRP A 890 11.03 -14.08 16.91
C TRP A 890 10.13 -14.84 17.89
N LYS A 891 9.33 -14.14 18.70
CA LYS A 891 8.38 -14.77 19.62
C LYS A 891 7.37 -15.64 18.88
N SER A 892 6.78 -15.12 17.80
CA SER A 892 5.80 -15.85 16.99
C SER A 892 6.42 -17.06 16.28
N ALA A 893 7.63 -16.96 15.73
CA ALA A 893 8.31 -18.09 15.12
C ALA A 893 8.56 -19.23 16.12
N ASN A 894 9.01 -18.91 17.34
CA ASN A 894 9.24 -19.94 18.36
C ASN A 894 7.94 -20.59 18.83
N LEU A 895 6.88 -19.81 19.07
CA LEU A 895 5.56 -20.37 19.42
C LEU A 895 5.01 -21.28 18.31
N LEU A 896 5.17 -20.87 17.04
CA LEU A 896 4.75 -21.68 15.89
C LEU A 896 5.49 -23.02 15.86
N ILE A 897 6.80 -22.97 16.06
CA ILE A 897 7.66 -24.16 16.07
C ILE A 897 7.30 -25.10 17.24
N GLU A 898 7.12 -24.55 18.44
CA GLU A 898 6.70 -25.32 19.62
C GLU A 898 5.33 -25.96 19.41
N THR A 899 4.37 -25.21 18.86
CA THR A 899 3.03 -25.71 18.54
C THR A 899 3.10 -26.82 17.49
N HIS A 900 3.92 -26.65 16.46
CA HIS A 900 4.13 -27.68 15.45
C HIS A 900 4.76 -28.94 16.04
N LEU A 901 5.80 -28.81 16.84
CA LEU A 901 6.46 -29.94 17.52
C LEU A 901 5.48 -30.71 18.42
N GLN A 902 4.65 -30.01 19.19
CA GLN A 902 3.65 -30.62 20.06
C GLN A 902 2.57 -31.36 19.28
N LYS A 903 2.09 -30.79 18.17
CA LYS A 903 0.99 -31.37 17.36
C LYS A 903 1.45 -32.43 16.35
N GLN A 904 2.67 -32.31 15.81
CA GLN A 904 3.18 -33.15 14.71
C GLN A 904 4.32 -34.10 15.12
N GLY A 905 4.93 -33.90 16.30
CA GLY A 905 5.94 -34.80 16.87
C GLY A 905 7.38 -34.60 16.38
N ASP A 906 7.64 -33.70 15.42
CA ASP A 906 8.98 -33.26 15.02
C ASP A 906 9.00 -31.75 14.67
N TRP A 907 10.19 -31.19 14.54
CA TRP A 907 10.41 -29.81 14.12
C TRP A 907 10.03 -29.61 12.65
N PRO A 908 9.44 -28.46 12.27
CA PRO A 908 9.16 -28.15 10.88
C PRO A 908 10.48 -27.96 10.10
N ARG A 909 10.60 -28.60 8.94
CA ARG A 909 11.74 -28.48 8.01
C ARG A 909 11.48 -27.48 6.91
N ALA A 910 10.22 -27.32 6.49
CA ALA A 910 9.86 -26.43 5.39
C ALA A 910 8.44 -25.88 5.55
N LEU A 911 8.30 -24.56 5.40
CA LEU A 911 7.03 -23.86 5.57
C LEU A 911 6.74 -22.96 4.37
N LEU A 912 5.47 -22.82 4.02
CA LEU A 912 4.98 -21.76 3.15
C LEU A 912 4.43 -20.64 4.01
N LEU A 913 4.95 -19.42 3.87
CA LEU A 913 4.49 -18.24 4.60
C LEU A 913 4.01 -17.19 3.60
N THR A 914 2.85 -16.60 3.84
CA THR A 914 2.32 -15.50 3.03
C THR A 914 2.71 -14.14 3.63
N ALA A 915 3.09 -13.18 2.78
CA ALA A 915 3.36 -11.80 3.21
C ALA A 915 2.56 -10.79 2.38
N TRP A 916 1.80 -9.94 3.08
CA TRP A 916 1.00 -8.88 2.47
C TRP A 916 1.60 -7.50 2.74
N GLY A 917 1.61 -6.64 1.72
CA GLY A 917 2.15 -5.29 1.87
C GLY A 917 1.38 -4.48 2.93
N THR A 918 0.05 -4.59 3.01
CA THR A 918 -0.73 -3.84 4.01
C THR A 918 -0.41 -4.27 5.45
N ALA A 919 -0.27 -5.57 5.72
CA ALA A 919 0.10 -6.09 7.04
C ALA A 919 1.49 -5.59 7.46
N ASN A 920 2.48 -5.65 6.57
CA ASN A 920 3.84 -5.19 6.86
C ASN A 920 3.93 -3.66 7.06
N MET A 921 3.04 -2.87 6.44
CA MET A 921 2.90 -1.43 6.70
C MET A 921 2.32 -1.14 8.09
N ARG A 922 1.33 -1.93 8.54
CA ARG A 922 0.71 -1.76 9.87
C ARG A 922 1.64 -2.18 11.00
N THR A 923 2.38 -3.27 10.80
CA THR A 923 3.17 -3.90 11.85
C THR A 923 4.61 -3.43 11.91
N GLY A 924 5.11 -2.83 10.83
CA GLY A 924 6.53 -2.55 10.68
C GLY A 924 7.34 -3.80 10.35
N GLY A 925 6.71 -4.85 9.80
CA GLY A 925 7.41 -5.98 9.16
C GLY A 925 7.30 -7.34 9.85
N ASP A 926 6.20 -7.63 10.57
CA ASP A 926 6.08 -8.86 11.38
C ASP A 926 6.23 -10.15 10.55
N ASP A 927 5.64 -10.22 9.34
CA ASP A 927 5.74 -11.40 8.46
C ASP A 927 7.19 -11.69 8.05
N ILE A 928 7.91 -10.64 7.65
CA ILE A 928 9.31 -10.74 7.21
C ILE A 928 10.22 -11.07 8.40
N ALA A 929 9.95 -10.48 9.57
CA ALA A 929 10.65 -10.82 10.79
C ALA A 929 10.43 -12.30 11.18
N GLN A 930 9.20 -12.81 11.08
CA GLN A 930 8.88 -14.21 11.36
C GLN A 930 9.58 -15.15 10.37
N ALA A 931 9.56 -14.83 9.07
CA ALA A 931 10.26 -15.61 8.05
C ALA A 931 11.77 -15.69 8.31
N LEU A 932 12.42 -14.57 8.63
CA LEU A 932 13.85 -14.53 8.95
C LEU A 932 14.17 -15.27 10.26
N ALA A 933 13.31 -15.14 11.29
CA ALA A 933 13.47 -15.87 12.55
C ALA A 933 13.36 -17.38 12.36
N LEU A 934 12.45 -17.86 11.51
CA LEU A 934 12.31 -19.28 11.15
C LEU A 934 13.60 -19.82 10.50
N MET A 935 14.22 -19.06 9.59
CA MET A 935 15.51 -19.38 8.97
C MET A 935 16.72 -19.29 9.94
N GLY A 936 16.54 -18.64 11.10
CA GLY A 936 17.63 -18.35 12.04
C GLY A 936 18.52 -17.20 11.57
N VAL A 937 17.92 -16.15 10.99
CA VAL A 937 18.59 -14.95 10.47
C VAL A 937 18.02 -13.72 11.16
N LYS A 938 18.88 -12.84 11.66
CA LYS A 938 18.52 -11.60 12.35
C LYS A 938 18.85 -10.37 11.48
N PRO A 939 17.92 -9.46 11.21
CA PRO A 939 18.23 -8.20 10.52
C PRO A 939 19.23 -7.35 11.30
N GLN A 940 20.01 -6.54 10.58
CA GLN A 940 20.90 -5.53 11.14
C GLN A 940 20.39 -4.13 10.80
N TRP A 941 20.52 -3.21 11.75
CA TRP A 941 20.05 -1.84 11.61
C TRP A 941 21.18 -0.83 11.82
N ASP A 942 21.13 0.26 11.06
CA ASP A 942 21.91 1.45 11.35
C ASP A 942 21.44 2.09 12.67
N SER A 943 22.40 2.45 13.53
CA SER A 943 22.09 2.98 14.87
C SER A 943 21.47 4.38 14.84
N ALA A 944 21.74 5.18 13.81
CA ALA A 944 21.29 6.57 13.73
C ALA A 944 19.90 6.69 13.09
N ASN A 945 19.65 5.95 12.01
CA ASN A 945 18.43 6.10 11.21
C ASN A 945 17.52 4.86 11.17
N ARG A 946 17.89 3.79 11.90
CA ARG A 946 17.11 2.54 12.02
C ARG A 946 16.83 1.82 10.68
N ARG A 947 17.52 2.18 9.60
CA ARG A 947 17.40 1.47 8.32
C ARG A 947 18.03 0.10 8.41
N VAL A 948 17.45 -0.86 7.71
CA VAL A 948 18.04 -2.19 7.58
C VAL A 948 19.25 -2.12 6.67
N THR A 949 20.42 -2.49 7.19
CA THR A 949 21.72 -2.45 6.49
C THR A 949 22.20 -3.82 6.02
N GLY A 950 21.68 -4.89 6.63
CA GLY A 950 22.09 -6.25 6.35
C GLY A 950 21.40 -7.25 7.27
N PHE A 951 22.04 -8.39 7.48
CA PHE A 951 21.58 -9.44 8.38
C PHE A 951 22.76 -10.23 8.96
N GLU A 952 22.50 -10.92 10.06
CA GLU A 952 23.40 -11.84 10.75
C GLU A 952 22.75 -13.22 10.79
N ILE A 953 23.50 -14.26 10.43
CA ILE A 953 23.05 -15.65 10.57
C ILE A 953 23.35 -16.11 12.00
N LEU A 954 22.31 -16.53 12.73
CA LEU A 954 22.47 -17.05 14.08
C LEU A 954 23.10 -18.45 14.03
N PRO A 955 24.14 -18.75 14.83
CA PRO A 955 24.70 -20.10 14.96
C PRO A 955 23.67 -21.12 15.46
N LEU A 956 23.75 -22.37 15.03
CA LEU A 956 22.85 -23.45 15.47
C LEU A 956 22.83 -23.64 17.00
N SER A 957 23.96 -23.40 17.68
CA SER A 957 24.05 -23.48 19.14
C SER A 957 23.22 -22.41 19.86
N ILE A 958 22.97 -21.27 19.21
CA ILE A 958 22.07 -20.22 19.70
C ILE A 958 20.63 -20.52 19.28
N LEU A 959 20.45 -21.05 18.07
CA LEU A 959 19.13 -21.36 17.53
C LEU A 959 18.44 -22.48 18.32
N GLY A 960 19.19 -23.49 18.78
CA GLY A 960 18.67 -24.59 19.60
C GLY A 960 17.74 -25.56 18.88
N ARG A 961 17.58 -25.39 17.56
CA ARG A 961 16.72 -26.18 16.68
C ARG A 961 17.26 -26.14 15.24
N PRO A 962 16.74 -26.98 14.35
CA PRO A 962 17.01 -26.88 12.92
C PRO A 962 16.49 -25.57 12.31
N ARG A 963 17.14 -25.14 11.23
CA ARG A 963 16.66 -24.03 10.39
C ARG A 963 15.44 -24.50 9.61
N VAL A 964 14.46 -23.62 9.47
CA VAL A 964 13.27 -23.89 8.66
C VAL A 964 13.48 -23.31 7.27
N ASP A 965 13.28 -24.13 6.24
CA ASP A 965 13.34 -23.70 4.84
C ASP A 965 12.02 -23.02 4.42
N VAL A 966 11.99 -21.68 4.50
CA VAL A 966 10.76 -20.89 4.27
C VAL A 966 10.62 -20.53 2.80
N THR A 967 9.45 -20.85 2.23
CA THR A 967 8.99 -20.31 0.94
C THR A 967 8.05 -19.16 1.22
N LEU A 968 8.34 -17.98 0.68
CA LEU A 968 7.56 -16.76 0.87
C LEU A 968 6.62 -16.54 -0.32
N ARG A 969 5.31 -16.52 -0.09
CA ARG A 969 4.29 -16.09 -1.07
C ARG A 969 3.94 -14.62 -0.85
N ILE A 970 4.39 -13.73 -1.73
CA ILE A 970 4.15 -12.29 -1.61
C ILE A 970 2.93 -11.82 -2.43
N SER A 971 2.13 -10.89 -1.91
CA SER A 971 1.08 -10.26 -2.72
C SER A 971 1.64 -9.34 -3.82
N GLY A 972 0.86 -9.07 -4.87
CA GLY A 972 1.27 -8.14 -5.94
C GLY A 972 1.58 -6.73 -5.42
N PHE A 973 0.86 -6.26 -4.40
CA PHE A 973 1.18 -4.98 -3.75
C PHE A 973 2.46 -5.04 -2.90
N PHE A 974 2.75 -6.18 -2.24
CA PHE A 974 4.01 -6.34 -1.51
C PHE A 974 5.21 -6.16 -2.44
N ARG A 975 5.15 -6.74 -3.65
CA ARG A 975 6.15 -6.53 -4.71
C ARG A 975 6.34 -5.05 -5.04
N ASP A 976 5.24 -4.33 -5.25
CA ASP A 976 5.27 -2.92 -5.67
C ASP A 976 5.82 -2.00 -4.57
N ALA A 977 5.56 -2.31 -3.29
CA ALA A 977 5.92 -1.45 -2.17
C ALA A 977 7.25 -1.80 -1.48
N PHE A 978 7.68 -3.06 -1.54
CA PHE A 978 8.80 -3.58 -0.75
C PHE A 978 9.85 -4.41 -1.54
N PRO A 979 10.35 -3.93 -2.69
CA PRO A 979 11.37 -4.66 -3.46
C PRO A 979 12.65 -4.95 -2.64
N GLN A 980 13.02 -4.05 -1.72
CA GLN A 980 14.16 -4.25 -0.81
C GLN A 980 13.95 -5.37 0.22
N LEU A 981 12.70 -5.65 0.63
CA LEU A 981 12.41 -6.76 1.55
C LEU A 981 12.47 -8.09 0.81
N ILE A 982 12.05 -8.13 -0.46
CA ILE A 982 12.26 -9.28 -1.34
C ILE A 982 13.75 -9.59 -1.45
N ALA A 983 14.56 -8.58 -1.76
CA ALA A 983 16.01 -8.74 -1.86
C ALA A 983 16.67 -9.12 -0.51
N LEU A 984 16.11 -8.69 0.62
CA LEU A 984 16.59 -9.10 1.95
C LEU A 984 16.34 -10.59 2.19
N VAL A 985 15.11 -11.06 1.95
CA VAL A 985 14.75 -12.47 2.16
C VAL A 985 15.49 -13.39 1.21
N ASP A 986 15.63 -13.02 -0.08
CA ASP A 986 16.38 -13.79 -1.07
C ASP A 986 17.86 -13.93 -0.67
N ARG A 987 18.52 -12.83 -0.28
CA ARG A 987 19.92 -12.88 0.18
C ARG A 987 20.09 -13.69 1.46
N ALA A 988 19.17 -13.56 2.41
CA ALA A 988 19.18 -14.35 3.64
C ALA A 988 19.01 -15.85 3.35
N ALA A 989 18.06 -16.23 2.50
CA ALA A 989 17.81 -17.61 2.11
C ALA A 989 19.03 -18.23 1.41
N ARG A 990 19.63 -17.52 0.43
CA ARG A 990 20.84 -17.97 -0.27
C ARG A 990 22.03 -18.14 0.67
N ALA A 991 22.20 -17.21 1.61
CA ALA A 991 23.28 -17.30 2.58
C ALA A 991 23.10 -18.51 3.52
N VAL A 992 21.87 -18.82 3.93
CA VAL A 992 21.54 -20.04 4.70
C VAL A 992 21.75 -21.32 3.88
N GLN A 993 21.37 -21.32 2.60
CA GLN A 993 21.56 -22.44 1.68
C GLN A 993 23.05 -22.76 1.42
N ALA A 994 23.93 -21.76 1.50
CA ALA A 994 25.36 -21.92 1.28
C ALA A 994 26.14 -22.46 2.49
N LEU A 995 25.49 -22.62 3.66
CA LEU A 995 26.16 -23.08 4.88
C LEU A 995 26.54 -24.57 4.83
N GLU A 996 27.72 -24.87 5.35
CA GLU A 996 28.17 -26.24 5.61
C GLU A 996 27.66 -26.73 6.98
N GLU A 997 26.35 -26.95 7.05
CA GLU A 997 25.66 -27.49 8.24
C GLU A 997 25.10 -28.91 7.96
N PRO A 998 24.93 -29.74 9.01
CA PRO A 998 24.31 -31.06 8.89
C PRO A 998 22.93 -31.01 8.22
N GLU A 999 22.60 -32.04 7.43
CA GLU A 999 21.38 -32.05 6.58
C GLU A 999 20.07 -31.98 7.38
N ASP A 1000 20.04 -32.62 8.54
CA ASP A 1000 18.92 -32.61 9.48
C ASP A 1000 18.75 -31.25 10.20
N MET A 1001 19.83 -30.49 10.31
CA MET A 1001 19.85 -29.15 10.93
C MET A 1001 19.62 -28.01 9.93
N ASN A 1002 19.99 -28.20 8.66
CA ASN A 1002 19.80 -27.21 7.60
C ASN A 1002 19.28 -27.88 6.31
N PRO A 1003 17.95 -28.11 6.22
CA PRO A 1003 17.34 -28.73 5.05
C PRO A 1003 17.48 -27.89 3.78
N ALA A 1004 17.54 -26.56 3.89
CA ALA A 1004 17.71 -25.66 2.74
C ALA A 1004 19.08 -25.87 2.07
N ALA A 1005 20.16 -25.98 2.86
CA ALA A 1005 21.49 -26.25 2.35
C ALA A 1005 21.61 -27.65 1.75
N ALA A 1006 21.01 -28.67 2.40
CA ALA A 1006 20.97 -30.03 1.89
C ALA A 1006 20.30 -30.11 0.51
N ARG A 1007 19.13 -29.48 0.34
CA ARG A 1007 18.39 -29.43 -0.94
C ARG A 1007 19.15 -28.71 -2.04
N THR A 1008 19.83 -27.61 -1.68
CA THR A 1008 20.66 -26.86 -2.63
C THR A 1008 21.83 -27.69 -3.13
N ARG A 1009 22.51 -28.43 -2.24
CA ARG A 1009 23.56 -29.39 -2.64
C ARG A 1009 23.03 -30.52 -3.52
N ALA A 1010 21.77 -30.91 -3.35
CA ALA A 1010 21.09 -31.89 -4.18
C ALA A 1010 20.62 -31.33 -5.55
N GLY A 1011 20.86 -30.05 -5.85
CA GLY A 1011 20.55 -29.43 -7.15
C GLY A 1011 19.17 -28.78 -7.25
N GLU A 1012 18.47 -28.57 -6.13
CA GLU A 1012 17.21 -27.83 -6.13
C GLU A 1012 17.40 -26.33 -6.43
N PRO A 1013 16.48 -25.67 -7.17
CA PRO A 1013 16.52 -24.22 -7.34
C PRO A 1013 16.58 -23.44 -6.01
N ALA A 1014 17.45 -22.43 -5.97
CA ALA A 1014 17.67 -21.58 -4.79
C ALA A 1014 16.50 -20.64 -4.45
N THR A 1015 15.58 -20.41 -5.40
CA THR A 1015 14.47 -19.46 -5.26
C THR A 1015 13.58 -19.78 -4.05
N ARG A 1016 13.29 -18.76 -3.22
CA ARG A 1016 12.38 -18.87 -2.07
C ARG A 1016 11.27 -17.83 -2.03
N VAL A 1017 11.22 -16.88 -2.96
CA VAL A 1017 10.17 -15.84 -2.99
C VAL A 1017 9.36 -15.95 -4.27
N TYR A 1018 8.04 -16.11 -4.14
CA TYR A 1018 7.10 -16.27 -5.24
C TYR A 1018 5.93 -15.28 -5.14
N GLY A 1019 5.61 -14.63 -6.26
CA GLY A 1019 4.70 -13.49 -6.35
C GLY A 1019 3.62 -13.66 -7.44
N SER A 1020 2.71 -12.69 -7.52
CA SER A 1020 1.84 -12.57 -8.69
C SER A 1020 2.64 -12.20 -9.95
N LYS A 1021 2.13 -12.49 -11.15
CA LYS A 1021 2.74 -12.03 -12.43
C LYS A 1021 3.06 -10.53 -12.37
N PRO A 1022 4.23 -10.07 -12.85
CA PRO A 1022 4.54 -8.65 -12.97
C PRO A 1022 3.40 -7.87 -13.65
N GLY A 1023 2.99 -6.76 -13.04
CA GLY A 1023 1.88 -5.93 -13.54
C GLY A 1023 0.46 -6.48 -13.32
N ALA A 1024 0.32 -7.67 -12.71
CA ALA A 1024 -0.94 -8.26 -12.27
C ALA A 1024 -1.03 -8.38 -10.74
N TYR A 1025 -2.24 -8.64 -10.23
CA TYR A 1025 -2.59 -8.65 -8.80
C TYR A 1025 -3.64 -9.73 -8.49
N GLY A 1026 -3.65 -10.24 -7.25
CA GLY A 1026 -4.56 -11.30 -6.81
C GLY A 1026 -3.95 -12.70 -6.91
N ALA A 1027 -4.76 -13.71 -6.55
CA ALA A 1027 -4.39 -15.13 -6.55
C ALA A 1027 -5.23 -16.01 -7.50
N GLY A 1028 -6.19 -15.44 -8.23
CA GLY A 1028 -6.92 -16.10 -9.33
C GLY A 1028 -8.14 -16.94 -8.92
N LEU A 1029 -8.39 -17.14 -7.62
CA LEU A 1029 -9.47 -18.04 -7.16
C LEU A 1029 -10.87 -17.40 -7.24
N GLN A 1030 -10.95 -16.09 -7.10
CA GLN A 1030 -12.23 -15.41 -6.88
C GLN A 1030 -13.22 -15.58 -8.02
N ALA A 1031 -12.79 -15.33 -9.26
CA ALA A 1031 -13.64 -15.51 -10.43
C ALA A 1031 -14.14 -16.96 -10.55
N LEU A 1032 -13.32 -17.96 -10.18
CA LEU A 1032 -13.74 -19.36 -10.18
C LEU A 1032 -14.84 -19.63 -9.15
N ILE A 1033 -14.68 -19.14 -7.92
CA ILE A 1033 -15.67 -19.31 -6.85
C ILE A 1033 -16.98 -18.56 -7.17
N ASP A 1034 -16.90 -17.34 -7.72
CA ASP A 1034 -18.06 -16.49 -7.97
C ASP A 1034 -18.91 -16.96 -9.15
N GLU A 1035 -18.25 -17.40 -10.24
CA GLU A 1035 -18.89 -17.84 -11.49
C GLU A 1035 -19.08 -19.38 -11.54
N ARG A 1036 -18.77 -20.09 -10.45
CA ARG A 1036 -18.84 -21.56 -10.34
C ARG A 1036 -18.01 -22.32 -11.39
N GLY A 1037 -16.93 -21.70 -11.87
CA GLY A 1037 -16.08 -22.19 -12.96
C GLY A 1037 -15.12 -23.34 -12.61
N TRP A 1038 -15.42 -24.12 -11.59
CA TRP A 1038 -14.57 -25.21 -11.08
C TRP A 1038 -15.37 -26.48 -10.81
N SER A 1039 -14.74 -27.63 -11.01
CA SER A 1039 -15.32 -28.96 -10.79
C SER A 1039 -14.79 -29.60 -9.51
N ASP A 1040 -13.49 -29.49 -9.25
CA ASP A 1040 -12.83 -30.06 -8.08
C ASP A 1040 -11.73 -29.14 -7.50
N LYS A 1041 -11.11 -29.59 -6.40
CA LYS A 1041 -10.05 -28.84 -5.69
C LYS A 1041 -8.81 -28.61 -6.58
N ALA A 1042 -8.55 -29.45 -7.58
CA ALA A 1042 -7.39 -29.34 -8.45
C ALA A 1042 -7.51 -28.13 -9.40
N ASP A 1043 -8.73 -27.76 -9.81
CA ASP A 1043 -8.97 -26.54 -10.60
C ASP A 1043 -8.57 -25.27 -9.81
N LEU A 1044 -8.86 -25.25 -8.50
CA LEU A 1044 -8.48 -24.15 -7.61
C LEU A 1044 -6.96 -24.10 -7.38
N ALA A 1045 -6.32 -25.27 -7.24
CA ALA A 1045 -4.88 -25.40 -7.17
C ALA A 1045 -4.19 -24.89 -8.45
N GLU A 1046 -4.73 -25.25 -9.61
CA GLU A 1046 -4.23 -24.83 -10.92
C GLU A 1046 -4.26 -23.30 -11.06
N ALA A 1047 -5.35 -22.66 -10.66
CA ALA A 1047 -5.45 -21.19 -10.67
C ALA A 1047 -4.42 -20.55 -9.74
N TYR A 1048 -4.26 -21.06 -8.52
CA TYR A 1048 -3.26 -20.55 -7.57
C TYR A 1048 -1.84 -20.63 -8.14
N LEU A 1049 -1.49 -21.77 -8.76
CA LEU A 1049 -0.20 -21.98 -9.40
C LEU A 1049 -0.01 -21.02 -10.59
N GLN A 1050 -1.00 -20.92 -11.47
CA GLN A 1050 -0.93 -20.05 -12.65
C GLN A 1050 -0.72 -18.57 -12.29
N TRP A 1051 -1.36 -18.11 -11.21
CA TRP A 1051 -1.27 -16.72 -10.78
C TRP A 1051 -0.08 -16.44 -9.86
N GLY A 1052 0.42 -17.44 -9.13
CA GLY A 1052 1.43 -17.27 -8.07
C GLY A 1052 2.84 -17.80 -8.36
N SER A 1053 3.07 -18.50 -9.48
CA SER A 1053 4.35 -19.14 -9.79
C SER A 1053 5.38 -18.23 -10.46
N TYR A 1054 5.53 -16.99 -9.98
CA TYR A 1054 6.52 -16.05 -10.52
C TYR A 1054 7.60 -15.79 -9.49
N ALA A 1055 8.84 -16.13 -9.82
CA ALA A 1055 9.98 -16.03 -8.93
C ALA A 1055 10.51 -14.60 -8.83
N TYR A 1056 10.73 -14.16 -7.60
CA TYR A 1056 11.35 -12.87 -7.28
C TYR A 1056 12.65 -13.09 -6.52
N ALA A 1057 13.67 -12.28 -6.83
CA ALA A 1057 14.98 -12.30 -6.19
C ALA A 1057 15.61 -10.90 -6.25
N ALA A 1058 16.81 -10.72 -5.70
CA ALA A 1058 17.54 -9.45 -5.86
C ALA A 1058 17.78 -9.09 -7.35
N GLU A 1059 17.93 -10.09 -8.22
CA GLU A 1059 18.22 -9.95 -9.65
C GLU A 1059 17.10 -10.50 -10.56
N ARG A 1060 15.98 -10.99 -10.00
CA ARG A 1060 14.84 -11.53 -10.78
C ARG A 1060 13.57 -10.75 -10.46
N GLU A 1061 12.92 -10.24 -11.50
CA GLU A 1061 11.71 -9.40 -11.37
C GLU A 1061 10.42 -10.13 -11.80
N GLY A 1062 10.20 -11.36 -11.31
CA GLY A 1062 8.95 -12.09 -11.55
C GLY A 1062 8.96 -12.95 -12.80
N GLU A 1063 10.01 -13.74 -13.00
CA GLU A 1063 10.08 -14.75 -14.06
C GLU A 1063 9.18 -15.94 -13.74
N ALA A 1064 8.51 -16.49 -14.75
CA ALA A 1064 7.69 -17.69 -14.58
C ALA A 1064 8.55 -18.88 -14.15
N ASP A 1065 8.25 -19.47 -12.99
CA ASP A 1065 8.99 -20.56 -12.37
C ASP A 1065 8.03 -21.54 -11.68
N ARG A 1066 7.14 -22.12 -12.49
CA ARG A 1066 6.14 -23.07 -12.02
C ARG A 1066 6.74 -24.33 -11.43
N THR A 1067 7.72 -24.92 -12.10
CA THR A 1067 8.39 -26.14 -11.62
C THR A 1067 9.11 -25.90 -10.29
N GLY A 1068 9.79 -24.75 -10.13
CA GLY A 1068 10.39 -24.36 -8.86
C GLY A 1068 9.35 -24.22 -7.76
N PHE A 1069 8.24 -23.52 -8.03
CA PHE A 1069 7.20 -23.32 -7.03
C PHE A 1069 6.51 -24.63 -6.62
N GLU A 1070 6.12 -25.48 -7.58
CA GLU A 1070 5.54 -26.79 -7.29
C GLU A 1070 6.49 -27.67 -6.45
N THR A 1071 7.80 -27.61 -6.72
CA THR A 1071 8.81 -28.33 -5.94
C THR A 1071 8.81 -27.86 -4.48
N ARG A 1072 8.71 -26.54 -4.25
CA ARG A 1072 8.59 -25.99 -2.89
C ARG A 1072 7.30 -26.43 -2.20
N LEU A 1073 6.17 -26.36 -2.89
CA LEU A 1073 4.87 -26.75 -2.33
C LEU A 1073 4.78 -28.24 -2.01
N LYS A 1074 5.44 -29.11 -2.80
CA LYS A 1074 5.55 -30.56 -2.49
C LYS A 1074 6.32 -30.87 -1.22
N GLN A 1075 7.12 -29.92 -0.74
CA GLN A 1075 7.95 -30.09 0.45
C GLN A 1075 7.41 -29.35 1.68
N ALA A 1076 6.43 -28.45 1.50
CA ALA A 1076 5.83 -27.71 2.60
C ALA A 1076 5.17 -28.67 3.60
N GLU A 1077 5.52 -28.51 4.88
CA GLU A 1077 4.96 -29.30 5.98
C GLU A 1077 3.82 -28.57 6.68
N ALA A 1078 3.74 -27.24 6.53
CA ALA A 1078 2.59 -26.44 6.92
C ALA A 1078 2.53 -25.12 6.14
N ILE A 1079 1.35 -24.51 6.17
CA ILE A 1079 1.03 -23.20 5.59
C ILE A 1079 0.83 -22.21 6.73
N VAL A 1080 1.35 -20.99 6.58
CA VAL A 1080 1.32 -19.96 7.62
C VAL A 1080 0.75 -18.66 7.06
N GLN A 1081 -0.33 -18.18 7.67
CA GLN A 1081 -0.95 -16.89 7.43
C GLN A 1081 -1.03 -16.13 8.75
N ASN A 1082 -0.74 -14.83 8.73
CA ASN A 1082 -0.85 -13.96 9.90
C ASN A 1082 -2.04 -12.98 9.74
N GLN A 1083 -2.71 -12.68 10.84
CA GLN A 1083 -3.71 -11.62 10.98
C GLN A 1083 -3.22 -10.61 12.03
N ASP A 1084 -3.14 -9.34 11.66
CA ASP A 1084 -2.46 -8.34 12.48
C ASP A 1084 -3.41 -7.31 13.15
N ASN A 1085 -4.73 -7.47 13.01
CA ASN A 1085 -5.73 -6.53 13.51
C ASN A 1085 -7.08 -7.22 13.85
N ARG A 1086 -8.01 -6.46 14.47
CA ARG A 1086 -9.34 -6.96 14.89
C ARG A 1086 -10.51 -6.22 14.23
N GLU A 1087 -10.25 -5.26 13.37
CA GLU A 1087 -11.28 -4.53 12.64
C GLU A 1087 -11.93 -5.38 11.53
N HIS A 1088 -11.26 -6.45 11.09
CA HIS A 1088 -11.81 -7.50 10.25
C HIS A 1088 -11.24 -8.87 10.64
N ASP A 1089 -11.93 -9.94 10.25
CA ASP A 1089 -11.48 -11.34 10.39
C ASP A 1089 -11.37 -12.07 9.05
N LEU A 1090 -10.99 -13.35 9.07
CA LEU A 1090 -10.82 -14.15 7.84
C LEU A 1090 -12.10 -14.36 7.03
N LEU A 1091 -13.28 -14.19 7.63
CA LEU A 1091 -14.59 -14.29 6.98
C LEU A 1091 -15.18 -12.91 6.67
N ASP A 1092 -14.35 -11.88 6.64
CA ASP A 1092 -14.69 -10.51 6.21
C ASP A 1092 -13.93 -10.05 4.97
N SER A 1093 -12.86 -10.76 4.59
CA SER A 1093 -12.04 -10.45 3.41
C SER A 1093 -11.82 -11.71 2.58
N ASP A 1094 -12.00 -11.57 1.27
CA ASP A 1094 -11.76 -12.62 0.29
C ASP A 1094 -10.28 -12.96 0.13
N ASP A 1095 -9.36 -12.04 0.47
CA ASP A 1095 -7.93 -12.27 0.33
C ASP A 1095 -7.43 -13.47 1.17
N TYR A 1096 -8.02 -13.73 2.33
CA TYR A 1096 -7.58 -14.85 3.18
C TYR A 1096 -7.77 -16.19 2.48
N TYR A 1097 -8.98 -16.53 2.03
CA TYR A 1097 -9.19 -17.81 1.34
C TYR A 1097 -8.43 -17.87 0.01
N GLN A 1098 -8.23 -16.74 -0.67
CA GLN A 1098 -7.50 -16.70 -1.93
C GLN A 1098 -6.01 -17.06 -1.74
N PHE A 1099 -5.36 -16.55 -0.71
CA PHE A 1099 -3.94 -16.82 -0.44
C PHE A 1099 -3.72 -18.08 0.39
N GLU A 1100 -4.40 -18.19 1.54
CA GLU A 1100 -4.28 -19.30 2.48
C GLU A 1100 -5.00 -20.55 1.96
N GLY A 1101 -6.25 -20.39 1.53
CA GLY A 1101 -7.03 -21.48 0.94
C GLY A 1101 -6.46 -21.95 -0.40
N GLY A 1102 -6.07 -21.02 -1.28
CA GLY A 1102 -5.41 -21.36 -2.54
C GLY A 1102 -4.09 -22.12 -2.34
N ALA A 1103 -3.28 -21.71 -1.36
CA ALA A 1103 -2.09 -22.45 -0.96
C ALA A 1103 -2.42 -23.87 -0.48
N ALA A 1104 -3.45 -24.02 0.36
CA ALA A 1104 -3.88 -25.31 0.87
C ALA A 1104 -4.35 -26.24 -0.25
N ALA A 1105 -5.15 -25.73 -1.18
CA ALA A 1105 -5.60 -26.47 -2.35
C ALA A 1105 -4.41 -26.95 -3.20
N ALA A 1106 -3.43 -26.08 -3.44
CA ALA A 1106 -2.23 -26.40 -4.21
C ALA A 1106 -1.33 -27.44 -3.52
N VAL A 1107 -1.05 -27.27 -2.23
CA VAL A 1107 -0.26 -28.22 -1.44
C VAL A 1107 -0.95 -29.59 -1.37
N ALA A 1108 -2.24 -29.61 -1.05
CA ALA A 1108 -3.02 -30.84 -0.96
C ALA A 1108 -3.06 -31.61 -2.30
N THR A 1109 -3.26 -30.89 -3.41
CA THR A 1109 -3.29 -31.48 -4.75
C THR A 1109 -1.93 -32.04 -5.17
N LEU A 1110 -0.84 -31.31 -4.90
CA LEU A 1110 0.51 -31.73 -5.29
C LEU A 1110 1.07 -32.87 -4.43
N GLN A 1111 0.67 -32.96 -3.17
CA GLN A 1111 1.15 -33.99 -2.23
C GLN A 1111 0.19 -35.18 -2.09
N GLY A 1112 -1.08 -35.04 -2.48
CA GLY A 1112 -2.12 -36.04 -2.27
C GLY A 1112 -2.60 -36.15 -0.82
N GLN A 1113 -2.22 -35.20 0.05
CA GLN A 1113 -2.62 -35.14 1.45
C GLN A 1113 -2.66 -33.68 1.94
N ASP A 1114 -3.61 -33.37 2.83
CA ASP A 1114 -3.68 -32.04 3.46
C ASP A 1114 -2.50 -31.84 4.44
N ARG A 1115 -2.14 -30.57 4.66
CA ARG A 1115 -1.13 -30.15 5.64
C ARG A 1115 -1.73 -29.21 6.67
N PRO A 1116 -1.18 -29.14 7.90
CA PRO A 1116 -1.59 -28.14 8.88
C PRO A 1116 -1.52 -26.73 8.29
N ILE A 1117 -2.56 -25.95 8.56
CA ILE A 1117 -2.66 -24.54 8.20
C ILE A 1117 -2.72 -23.75 9.50
N TYR A 1118 -1.75 -22.86 9.71
CA TYR A 1118 -1.65 -22.02 10.89
C TYR A 1118 -2.09 -20.59 10.56
N HIS A 1119 -3.12 -20.12 11.25
CA HIS A 1119 -3.61 -18.75 11.22
C HIS A 1119 -3.19 -18.05 12.51
N ASN A 1120 -2.11 -17.29 12.46
CA ASN A 1120 -1.53 -16.66 13.63
C ASN A 1120 -2.18 -15.29 13.87
N ASP A 1121 -2.53 -15.02 15.13
CA ASP A 1121 -3.06 -13.73 15.56
C ASP A 1121 -1.94 -12.85 16.14
N HIS A 1122 -1.60 -11.79 15.42
CA HIS A 1122 -0.63 -10.73 15.78
C HIS A 1122 -1.33 -9.41 16.13
N SER A 1123 -2.66 -9.42 16.34
CA SER A 1123 -3.45 -8.21 16.64
C SER A 1123 -3.05 -7.58 17.97
N ARG A 1124 -2.52 -8.39 18.90
CA ARG A 1124 -1.94 -7.95 20.18
C ARG A 1124 -0.42 -8.11 20.13
N PRO A 1125 0.35 -7.02 19.97
CA PRO A 1125 1.80 -7.12 19.75
C PRO A 1125 2.57 -7.88 20.84
N GLU A 1126 2.15 -7.76 22.09
CA GLU A 1126 2.82 -8.40 23.24
C GLU A 1126 2.51 -9.91 23.35
N ARG A 1127 1.44 -10.40 22.71
CA ARG A 1127 0.94 -11.77 22.82
C ARG A 1127 0.50 -12.31 21.46
N PRO A 1128 1.43 -12.67 20.56
CA PRO A 1128 1.08 -13.42 19.36
C PRO A 1128 0.52 -14.79 19.75
N VAL A 1129 -0.57 -15.22 19.09
CA VAL A 1129 -1.22 -16.51 19.34
C VAL A 1129 -1.17 -17.36 18.06
N ILE A 1130 -0.80 -18.62 18.18
CA ILE A 1130 -0.74 -19.58 17.07
C ILE A 1130 -1.98 -20.46 17.15
N ARG A 1131 -2.80 -20.45 16.10
CA ARG A 1131 -3.96 -21.33 15.97
C ARG A 1131 -3.91 -22.04 14.63
N THR A 1132 -4.59 -23.16 14.56
CA THR A 1132 -4.92 -23.80 13.29
C THR A 1132 -6.10 -23.08 12.63
N LEU A 1133 -6.22 -23.18 11.31
CA LEU A 1133 -7.28 -22.52 10.56
C LEU A 1133 -8.69 -22.99 11.01
N ASP A 1134 -8.86 -24.28 11.32
CA ASP A 1134 -10.12 -24.81 11.84
C ASP A 1134 -10.48 -24.22 13.20
N GLU A 1135 -9.51 -24.12 14.12
CA GLU A 1135 -9.71 -23.44 15.41
C GLU A 1135 -10.16 -21.98 15.23
N GLU A 1136 -9.57 -21.24 14.28
CA GLU A 1136 -9.95 -19.83 14.07
C GLU A 1136 -11.29 -19.68 13.33
N ILE A 1137 -11.60 -20.51 12.31
CA ILE A 1137 -12.92 -20.54 11.66
C ILE A 1137 -14.01 -20.76 12.70
N SER A 1138 -13.87 -21.78 13.55
CA SER A 1138 -14.84 -22.07 14.61
C SER A 1138 -15.05 -20.89 15.56
N ARG A 1139 -13.97 -20.16 15.89
CA ARG A 1139 -14.04 -18.97 16.74
C ARG A 1139 -14.77 -17.82 16.08
N VAL A 1140 -14.44 -17.51 14.84
CA VAL A 1140 -15.10 -16.43 14.09
C VAL A 1140 -16.58 -16.74 13.87
N LEU A 1141 -16.93 -18.00 13.57
CA LEU A 1141 -18.31 -18.44 13.44
C LEU A 1141 -19.13 -18.07 14.67
N ARG A 1142 -18.63 -18.43 15.86
CA ARG A 1142 -19.37 -18.25 17.12
C ARG A 1142 -19.28 -16.84 17.69
N SER A 1143 -18.10 -16.24 17.67
CA SER A 1143 -17.91 -14.89 18.23
C SER A 1143 -18.57 -13.81 17.36
N ARG A 1144 -18.65 -14.02 16.03
CA ARG A 1144 -19.18 -13.01 15.10
C ARG A 1144 -20.30 -13.52 14.19
N VAL A 1145 -20.06 -14.51 13.31
CA VAL A 1145 -20.95 -14.83 12.18
C VAL A 1145 -22.39 -15.05 12.61
N VAL A 1146 -22.59 -15.92 13.59
CA VAL A 1146 -23.92 -16.27 14.10
C VAL A 1146 -24.23 -15.58 15.43
N ASN A 1147 -23.43 -14.58 15.81
CA ASN A 1147 -23.64 -13.81 17.01
C ASN A 1147 -24.82 -12.83 16.82
N PRO A 1148 -25.89 -12.91 17.63
CA PRO A 1148 -27.05 -12.02 17.54
C PRO A 1148 -26.68 -10.54 17.63
N LYS A 1149 -25.63 -10.18 18.40
CA LYS A 1149 -25.14 -8.80 18.53
C LYS A 1149 -24.58 -8.29 17.21
N TRP A 1150 -23.77 -9.09 16.52
CA TRP A 1150 -23.24 -8.75 15.20
C TRP A 1150 -24.36 -8.66 14.15
N ILE A 1151 -25.28 -9.63 14.14
CA ILE A 1151 -26.42 -9.65 13.22
C ILE A 1151 -27.28 -8.38 13.42
N ALA A 1152 -27.62 -8.04 14.67
CA ALA A 1152 -28.32 -6.79 15.00
C ALA A 1152 -27.52 -5.55 14.59
N GLY A 1153 -26.19 -5.61 14.72
CA GLY A 1153 -25.23 -4.64 14.16
C GLY A 1153 -25.44 -4.42 12.68
N MET A 1154 -25.42 -5.48 11.88
CA MET A 1154 -25.63 -5.43 10.43
C MET A 1154 -27.04 -4.98 10.07
N LYS A 1155 -28.08 -5.38 10.82
CA LYS A 1155 -29.48 -4.97 10.56
C LYS A 1155 -29.68 -3.45 10.59
N ARG A 1156 -28.82 -2.68 11.28
CA ARG A 1156 -28.86 -1.21 11.26
C ARG A 1156 -28.46 -0.57 9.93
N HIS A 1157 -27.92 -1.35 8.99
CA HIS A 1157 -27.31 -0.87 7.74
C HIS A 1157 -28.02 -1.35 6.45
N GLY A 1158 -29.28 -1.78 6.55
CA GLY A 1158 -30.14 -2.11 5.39
C GLY A 1158 -29.45 -2.98 4.34
N TYR A 1159 -29.41 -2.51 3.08
CA TYR A 1159 -28.80 -3.23 1.96
C TYR A 1159 -27.35 -3.67 2.24
N LYS A 1160 -26.51 -2.79 2.81
CA LYS A 1160 -25.10 -3.12 3.08
C LYS A 1160 -24.96 -4.11 4.24
N GLY A 1161 -25.85 -4.04 5.23
CA GLY A 1161 -25.93 -5.06 6.28
C GLY A 1161 -26.20 -6.45 5.72
N ALA A 1162 -27.21 -6.58 4.85
CA ALA A 1162 -27.54 -7.83 4.17
C ALA A 1162 -26.41 -8.29 3.22
N PHE A 1163 -25.72 -7.36 2.55
CA PHE A 1163 -24.50 -7.64 1.78
C PHE A 1163 -23.43 -8.32 2.65
N GLU A 1164 -23.15 -7.80 3.84
CA GLU A 1164 -22.09 -8.34 4.72
C GLU A 1164 -22.39 -9.77 5.18
N ILE A 1165 -23.67 -10.05 5.43
CA ILE A 1165 -24.16 -11.40 5.74
C ILE A 1165 -23.90 -12.34 4.55
N ALA A 1166 -24.28 -11.96 3.33
CA ALA A 1166 -24.00 -12.77 2.14
C ALA A 1166 -22.49 -12.95 1.89
N ALA A 1167 -21.68 -11.92 2.17
CA ALA A 1167 -20.21 -11.97 1.99
C ALA A 1167 -19.61 -13.08 2.83
N THR A 1168 -20.02 -13.11 4.10
CA THR A 1168 -19.57 -14.09 5.08
C THR A 1168 -19.86 -15.52 4.61
N VAL A 1169 -21.04 -15.76 4.03
CA VAL A 1169 -21.43 -17.09 3.52
C VAL A 1169 -20.57 -17.50 2.31
N ASP A 1170 -20.30 -16.57 1.39
CA ASP A 1170 -19.42 -16.81 0.25
C ASP A 1170 -18.00 -17.17 0.69
N TYR A 1171 -17.43 -16.44 1.66
CA TYR A 1171 -16.07 -16.69 2.15
C TYR A 1171 -15.98 -18.00 2.94
N LEU A 1172 -17.01 -18.30 3.74
CA LEU A 1172 -17.12 -19.59 4.42
C LEU A 1172 -17.14 -20.74 3.42
N PHE A 1173 -17.96 -20.64 2.37
CA PHE A 1173 -18.00 -21.62 1.30
C PHE A 1173 -16.63 -21.75 0.60
N ALA A 1174 -15.95 -20.65 0.32
CA ALA A 1174 -14.67 -20.67 -0.36
C ALA A 1174 -13.58 -21.37 0.48
N PHE A 1175 -13.56 -21.18 1.81
CA PHE A 1175 -12.72 -21.97 2.71
C PHE A 1175 -13.10 -23.44 2.72
N ALA A 1176 -14.40 -23.78 2.72
CA ALA A 1176 -14.84 -25.18 2.62
C ALA A 1176 -14.33 -25.83 1.33
N ALA A 1177 -14.41 -25.14 0.20
CA ALA A 1177 -13.97 -25.62 -1.11
C ALA A 1177 -12.43 -25.78 -1.20
N THR A 1178 -11.68 -24.89 -0.56
CA THR A 1178 -10.21 -24.84 -0.69
C THR A 1178 -9.48 -25.68 0.35
N THR A 1179 -9.93 -25.69 1.61
CA THR A 1179 -9.19 -26.28 2.74
C THR A 1179 -9.88 -27.50 3.34
N GLY A 1180 -11.21 -27.57 3.30
CA GLY A 1180 -11.99 -28.55 4.06
C GLY A 1180 -12.02 -28.30 5.58
N ALA A 1181 -11.52 -27.16 6.05
CA ALA A 1181 -11.54 -26.79 7.47
C ALA A 1181 -12.96 -26.48 7.97
N VAL A 1182 -13.86 -26.08 7.07
CA VAL A 1182 -15.28 -25.82 7.37
C VAL A 1182 -16.05 -27.14 7.44
N GLN A 1183 -16.72 -27.38 8.56
CA GLN A 1183 -17.44 -28.61 8.85
C GLN A 1183 -18.96 -28.44 8.68
N ASN A 1184 -19.70 -29.56 8.60
CA ASN A 1184 -21.15 -29.57 8.43
C ASN A 1184 -21.90 -28.73 9.48
N HIS A 1185 -21.45 -28.75 10.73
CA HIS A 1185 -22.12 -27.99 11.80
C HIS A 1185 -21.92 -26.47 11.66
N HIS A 1186 -20.85 -26.01 10.98
CA HIS A 1186 -20.67 -24.59 10.68
C HIS A 1186 -21.73 -24.10 9.69
N PHE A 1187 -22.03 -24.88 8.64
CA PHE A 1187 -23.11 -24.56 7.71
C PHE A 1187 -24.50 -24.68 8.35
N ASP A 1188 -24.71 -25.66 9.24
CA ASP A 1188 -25.95 -25.75 10.00
C ASP A 1188 -26.19 -24.49 10.85
N LEU A 1189 -25.14 -23.96 11.51
CA LEU A 1189 -25.22 -22.71 12.28
C LEU A 1189 -25.59 -21.51 11.39
N VAL A 1190 -24.99 -21.41 10.21
CA VAL A 1190 -25.25 -20.33 9.24
C VAL A 1190 -26.68 -20.41 8.69
N GLU A 1191 -27.15 -21.61 8.30
CA GLU A 1191 -28.54 -21.78 7.84
C GLU A 1191 -29.54 -21.44 8.94
N GLU A 1192 -29.25 -21.84 10.18
CA GLU A 1192 -30.09 -21.54 11.33
C GLU A 1192 -30.18 -20.03 11.58
N ALA A 1193 -29.04 -19.34 11.61
CA ALA A 1193 -28.99 -17.91 11.92
C ALA A 1193 -29.55 -17.02 10.80
N PHE A 1194 -29.42 -17.39 9.52
CA PHE A 1194 -29.74 -16.50 8.41
C PHE A 1194 -31.01 -16.87 7.63
N LEU A 1195 -31.37 -18.16 7.55
CA LEU A 1195 -32.54 -18.60 6.76
C LEU A 1195 -33.68 -19.18 7.61
N LYS A 1196 -33.35 -19.91 8.68
CA LYS A 1196 -34.36 -20.49 9.58
C LYS A 1196 -34.91 -19.43 10.54
N ASP A 1197 -34.06 -18.54 11.05
CA ASP A 1197 -34.49 -17.36 11.81
C ASP A 1197 -35.30 -16.42 10.90
N GLU A 1198 -36.59 -16.30 11.18
CA GLU A 1198 -37.51 -15.56 10.31
C GLU A 1198 -37.20 -14.07 10.31
N GLU A 1199 -36.82 -13.50 11.47
CA GLU A 1199 -36.52 -12.07 11.59
C GLU A 1199 -35.30 -11.69 10.74
N THR A 1200 -34.25 -12.51 10.72
CA THR A 1200 -33.06 -12.26 9.92
C THR A 1200 -33.32 -12.50 8.45
N ARG A 1201 -34.01 -13.60 8.09
CA ARG A 1201 -34.39 -13.87 6.71
C ARG A 1201 -35.25 -12.75 6.12
N ASP A 1202 -36.26 -12.29 6.86
CA ASP A 1202 -37.20 -11.28 6.39
C ASP A 1202 -36.51 -9.91 6.24
N PHE A 1203 -35.55 -9.57 7.13
CA PHE A 1203 -34.69 -8.40 6.96
C PHE A 1203 -33.89 -8.45 5.65
N ILE A 1204 -33.25 -9.59 5.34
CA ILE A 1204 -32.48 -9.75 4.10
C ILE A 1204 -33.42 -9.66 2.90
N ALA A 1205 -34.59 -10.30 2.96
CA ALA A 1205 -35.61 -10.25 1.91
C ALA A 1205 -36.08 -8.82 1.61
N GLU A 1206 -36.29 -8.02 2.65
CA GLU A 1206 -36.78 -6.64 2.54
C GLU A 1206 -35.72 -5.69 1.95
N HIS A 1207 -34.49 -5.73 2.46
CA HIS A 1207 -33.47 -4.75 2.09
C HIS A 1207 -32.55 -5.18 0.94
N ASN A 1208 -32.34 -6.48 0.73
CA ASN A 1208 -31.49 -7.01 -0.33
C ASN A 1208 -31.93 -8.42 -0.78
N PRO A 1209 -33.03 -8.52 -1.53
CA PRO A 1209 -33.57 -9.81 -1.97
C PRO A 1209 -32.59 -10.60 -2.86
N ALA A 1210 -31.69 -9.91 -3.58
CA ALA A 1210 -30.64 -10.56 -4.34
C ALA A 1210 -29.65 -11.28 -3.41
N ALA A 1211 -29.21 -10.65 -2.31
CA ALA A 1211 -28.37 -11.30 -1.31
C ALA A 1211 -29.04 -12.51 -0.65
N LEU A 1212 -30.35 -12.47 -0.38
CA LEU A 1212 -31.08 -13.64 0.16
C LEU A 1212 -31.01 -14.83 -0.80
N ARG A 1213 -31.27 -14.57 -2.08
CA ARG A 1213 -31.16 -15.59 -3.13
C ARG A 1213 -29.73 -16.11 -3.24
N GLU A 1214 -28.73 -15.23 -3.22
CA GLU A 1214 -27.31 -15.60 -3.28
C GLU A 1214 -26.89 -16.49 -2.10
N ILE A 1215 -27.36 -16.21 -0.87
CA ILE A 1215 -27.14 -17.07 0.31
C ILE A 1215 -27.75 -18.45 0.08
N ALA A 1216 -29.01 -18.52 -0.37
CA ALA A 1216 -29.68 -19.79 -0.65
C ALA A 1216 -28.96 -20.56 -1.77
N GLU A 1217 -28.54 -19.88 -2.83
CA GLU A 1217 -27.78 -20.46 -3.94
C GLU A 1217 -26.43 -21.02 -3.48
N ARG A 1218 -25.73 -20.31 -2.61
CA ARG A 1218 -24.41 -20.75 -2.11
C ARG A 1218 -24.53 -21.94 -1.16
N LEU A 1219 -25.53 -21.94 -0.29
CA LEU A 1219 -25.83 -23.06 0.60
C LEU A 1219 -26.30 -24.30 -0.19
N GLN A 1220 -27.10 -24.10 -1.24
CA GLN A 1220 -27.47 -25.16 -2.18
C GLN A 1220 -26.24 -25.72 -2.91
N GLU A 1221 -25.33 -24.86 -3.36
CA GLU A 1221 -24.08 -25.27 -3.99
C GLU A 1221 -23.19 -26.09 -3.02
N ALA A 1222 -23.12 -25.70 -1.75
CA ALA A 1222 -22.41 -26.46 -0.72
C ALA A 1222 -22.97 -27.89 -0.59
N ILE A 1223 -24.30 -28.04 -0.68
CA ILE A 1223 -24.97 -29.35 -0.65
C ILE A 1223 -24.64 -30.16 -1.90
N GLU A 1224 -24.75 -29.56 -3.09
CA GLU A 1224 -24.52 -30.22 -4.37
C GLU A 1224 -23.08 -30.71 -4.52
N ARG A 1225 -22.12 -29.93 -3.99
CA ARG A 1225 -20.69 -30.26 -4.00
C ARG A 1225 -20.25 -31.14 -2.83
N ASN A 1226 -21.18 -31.61 -1.99
CA ASN A 1226 -20.91 -32.41 -0.79
C ASN A 1226 -19.99 -31.72 0.23
N LEU A 1227 -19.92 -30.39 0.22
CA LEU A 1227 -19.25 -29.59 1.26
C LEU A 1227 -20.12 -29.46 2.51
N TRP A 1228 -21.44 -29.60 2.34
CA TRP A 1228 -22.39 -29.59 3.44
C TRP A 1228 -23.44 -30.70 3.31
N THR A 1229 -23.58 -31.48 4.38
CA THR A 1229 -24.72 -32.38 4.60
C THR A 1229 -25.58 -31.83 5.73
N PRO A 1230 -26.73 -31.20 5.42
CA PRO A 1230 -27.59 -30.59 6.43
C PRO A 1230 -28.06 -31.60 7.46
N ARG A 1231 -27.98 -31.24 8.75
CA ARG A 1231 -28.56 -32.05 9.83
C ARG A 1231 -30.09 -32.10 9.75
N SER A 1232 -30.71 -31.03 9.27
CA SER A 1232 -32.17 -30.86 9.19
C SER A 1232 -32.70 -31.12 7.79
N ASN A 1233 -33.64 -32.07 7.66
CA ASN A 1233 -34.34 -32.31 6.38
C ASN A 1233 -35.09 -31.07 5.87
N SER A 1234 -35.52 -30.20 6.78
CA SER A 1234 -36.23 -28.97 6.44
C SER A 1234 -35.33 -27.87 5.85
N ALA A 1235 -34.01 -27.93 6.06
CA ALA A 1235 -33.07 -26.96 5.50
C ALA A 1235 -33.09 -27.00 3.97
N ARG A 1236 -33.05 -28.22 3.39
CA ARG A 1236 -33.18 -28.42 1.94
C ARG A 1236 -34.48 -27.85 1.39
N GLN A 1237 -35.60 -28.03 2.11
CA GLN A 1237 -36.90 -27.51 1.69
C GLN A 1237 -36.96 -25.97 1.76
N ARG A 1238 -36.39 -25.35 2.81
CA ARG A 1238 -36.32 -23.90 2.92
C ARG A 1238 -35.47 -23.30 1.81
N ILE A 1239 -34.27 -23.83 1.58
CA ILE A 1239 -33.38 -23.37 0.51
C ILE A 1239 -34.06 -23.49 -0.85
N ALA A 1240 -34.66 -24.64 -1.16
CA ALA A 1240 -35.39 -24.83 -2.40
C ALA A 1240 -36.63 -23.92 -2.55
N GLY A 1241 -37.22 -23.44 -1.45
CA GLY A 1241 -38.32 -22.48 -1.49
C GLY A 1241 -37.90 -21.04 -1.78
N LEU A 1242 -36.62 -20.72 -1.63
CA LEU A 1242 -36.04 -19.40 -1.90
C LEU A 1242 -35.42 -19.27 -3.30
N LEU A 1243 -35.23 -20.39 -4.00
CA LEU A 1243 -34.68 -20.49 -5.36
C LEU A 1243 -35.79 -20.66 -6.40
#